data_AF-A0A8W8MU09-F1
#
_entry.id   AF-A0A8W8MU09-F1
#
_cell.length_a   1.000
_cell.length_b   1.000
_cell.length_c   1.000
_cell.angle_alpha   90.00
_cell.angle_beta   90.00
_cell.angle_gamma   90.00
#
_symmetry.space_group_name_H-M   'P 1'
#
loop_
_entity.id
_entity.type
_entity.pdbx_description
1 polymer ?
#
loop_
_entity_poly.entity_id
_entity_poly.type
_entity_poly.pdbx_seq_one_letter_code
_entity_poly.pdbx_strand_id
1 'polypeptide(L)'
;MSAENAIKNLESQVFSVTCRRCNHVYNDEDHQPRLLPCLHDVCLDCLCELVFDESLTCPECKTTHKTRDNDVTTFPKDPVKLGRVLQNPETLSDVCCDFCDEECSATHRCTDCLDNLCPDCLQIHRKYKKYKDHSVLSIEEYAKLQYYVNSTIKCSVPGHTTELIKFYCTDKNCELCLCPSCVISHIEHSHRVLKIDTVFDLRLKNIKTIETDLQQQKERVDEAIRLIEEETIVVDKMANNAMKDAERTYDFLIKLLEKRKSDVQNSIKSVQEDKRELLRKQEKGFQMRRNVIEDGKNYLKSLLENGNKPEFLCLEPIIRKQFLTLLNEDHGCLPCTNPTIRFSFQNMIEDFEELINELGLIVFSNAFAPFTKMTVPNLSYVDETFEIRLQLFNPHHELTQEEAIDVQICLVDPTEKLTRSLYPCQLEEDGSLRTGFRVELAGIYNVEVFILGRPFYIHNQQLEIMERFHFTSEDGYDSCNDAMKSPVPDLVRSQGDMKPLASPRRPFSLSSTRSERCRMTFTCPPFHLDESTLHKNCYISGCKRIISNTTTALSQYHTTLTNKGSVYNGAAGSISFFSPCAAYFEVEIKYDIWKDLCLNDVICDVIITNEDLSEFTTTQRHHKFGWSFSVVFCEKCHQVCIESWDHLDLVGHLPVGLVTRNSSLHKVIGIFLDDTNACISLVDCTEADLIAQFNDVMFDKPLWPAFCVNPSEKITVELKIKTGQEINYMPVHLLPI
;
A
#
# COMPACT_ATOMS: atom_id res chain seq x y z
N MET A 1 -29.94 10.19 -0.25
CA MET A 1 -30.96 10.34 -1.30
C MET A 1 -31.03 9.01 -2.04
N SER A 2 -32.22 8.42 -2.26
CA SER A 2 -32.33 7.09 -2.89
C SER A 2 -31.84 7.14 -4.35
N ALA A 3 -31.27 6.03 -4.83
CA ALA A 3 -30.82 5.89 -6.23
C ALA A 3 -31.96 6.19 -7.23
N GLU A 4 -33.21 5.88 -6.86
CA GLU A 4 -34.40 6.21 -7.63
C GLU A 4 -34.67 7.72 -7.75
N ASN A 5 -34.39 8.52 -6.71
CA ASN A 5 -34.50 9.98 -6.77
C ASN A 5 -33.34 10.63 -7.52
N ALA A 6 -32.16 10.00 -7.55
CA ALA A 6 -31.04 10.43 -8.37
C ALA A 6 -31.29 10.12 -9.87
N ILE A 7 -31.82 8.93 -10.17
CA ILE A 7 -32.21 8.52 -11.53
C ILE A 7 -33.37 9.36 -12.05
N LYS A 8 -34.41 9.63 -11.25
CA LYS A 8 -35.49 10.57 -11.62
C LYS A 8 -35.00 12.02 -11.84
N ASN A 9 -34.01 12.48 -11.05
CA ASN A 9 -33.39 13.79 -11.27
C ASN A 9 -32.48 13.81 -12.51
N LEU A 10 -31.82 12.71 -12.85
CA LEU A 10 -31.03 12.57 -14.07
C LEU A 10 -31.94 12.51 -15.31
N GLU A 11 -33.04 11.78 -15.27
CA GLU A 11 -34.04 11.74 -16.35
C GLU A 11 -34.72 13.10 -16.55
N SER A 12 -34.98 13.86 -15.48
CA SER A 12 -35.54 15.22 -15.55
C SER A 12 -34.52 16.28 -15.99
N GLN A 13 -33.22 16.12 -15.67
CA GLN A 13 -32.17 17.02 -16.13
C GLN A 13 -31.78 16.77 -17.59
N VAL A 14 -31.62 15.51 -18.03
CA VAL A 14 -31.11 15.17 -19.38
C VAL A 14 -32.10 15.53 -20.51
N PHE A 15 -33.40 15.59 -20.23
CA PHE A 15 -34.42 15.96 -21.21
C PHE A 15 -35.34 17.11 -20.73
N SER A 16 -34.74 18.20 -20.24
CA SER A 16 -35.49 19.44 -19.98
C SER A 16 -36.19 19.94 -21.26
N VAL A 17 -37.49 20.27 -21.13
CA VAL A 17 -38.33 20.92 -22.15
C VAL A 17 -38.23 22.45 -22.11
N THR A 18 -37.47 22.99 -21.17
CA THR A 18 -37.17 24.42 -21.04
C THR A 18 -35.70 24.70 -21.31
N CYS A 19 -35.42 25.90 -21.82
CA CYS A 19 -34.06 26.38 -22.01
C CYS A 19 -33.35 26.60 -20.68
N ARG A 20 -32.16 26.02 -20.49
CA ARG A 20 -31.41 26.14 -19.22
C ARG A 20 -30.89 27.55 -18.91
N ARG A 21 -30.94 28.49 -19.87
CA ARG A 21 -30.54 29.89 -19.68
C ARG A 21 -31.71 30.78 -19.29
N CYS A 22 -32.78 30.83 -20.09
CA CYS A 22 -33.93 31.69 -19.84
C CYS A 22 -35.09 30.99 -19.11
N ASN A 23 -35.02 29.67 -18.89
CA ASN A 23 -36.07 28.82 -18.33
C ASN A 23 -37.41 28.82 -19.07
N HIS A 24 -37.47 29.39 -20.29
CA HIS A 24 -38.67 29.35 -21.12
C HIS A 24 -38.82 27.99 -21.80
N VAL A 25 -40.07 27.57 -22.01
CA VAL A 25 -40.40 26.34 -22.73
C VAL A 25 -39.98 26.46 -24.19
N TYR A 26 -39.41 25.39 -24.73
CA TYR A 26 -39.03 25.33 -26.14
C TYR A 26 -40.25 25.41 -27.06
N ASN A 27 -40.13 26.13 -28.17
CA ASN A 27 -41.20 26.28 -29.17
C ASN A 27 -40.64 26.30 -30.60
N ASP A 28 -41.55 26.38 -31.59
CA ASP A 28 -41.21 26.42 -33.01
C ASP A 28 -40.78 27.81 -33.53
N GLU A 29 -40.79 28.83 -32.68
CA GLU A 29 -40.55 30.23 -33.04
C GLU A 29 -39.19 30.70 -32.52
N ASP A 30 -39.18 31.59 -31.54
CA ASP A 30 -37.99 32.28 -31.04
C ASP A 30 -37.25 31.45 -29.96
N HIS A 31 -37.97 30.53 -29.31
CA HIS A 31 -37.40 29.61 -28.33
C HIS A 31 -37.14 28.23 -28.93
N GLN A 32 -36.55 28.16 -30.14
CA GLN A 32 -36.18 26.88 -30.75
C GLN A 32 -34.97 26.24 -30.05
N PRO A 33 -35.00 24.95 -29.69
CA PRO A 33 -33.86 24.26 -29.08
C PRO A 33 -32.73 24.07 -30.09
N ARG A 34 -31.52 24.56 -29.78
CA ARG A 34 -30.31 24.44 -30.60
C ARG A 34 -29.25 23.62 -29.87
N LEU A 35 -28.68 22.62 -30.55
CA LEU A 35 -27.69 21.72 -29.98
C LEU A 35 -26.26 22.23 -30.22
N LEU A 36 -25.49 22.39 -29.14
CA LEU A 36 -24.10 22.83 -29.18
C LEU A 36 -23.12 21.64 -29.38
N PRO A 37 -21.86 21.88 -29.80
CA PRO A 37 -20.86 20.81 -29.97
C PRO A 37 -20.51 20.06 -28.69
N CYS A 38 -20.71 20.69 -27.51
CA CYS A 38 -20.59 20.02 -26.21
C CYS A 38 -21.82 19.19 -25.82
N LEU A 39 -22.80 19.04 -26.72
CA LEU A 39 -24.07 18.32 -26.53
C LEU A 39 -25.04 18.93 -25.50
N HIS A 40 -24.81 20.16 -25.07
CA HIS A 40 -25.81 20.95 -24.34
C HIS A 40 -26.69 21.74 -25.32
N ASP A 41 -27.86 22.16 -24.86
CA ASP A 41 -28.84 22.87 -25.66
C ASP A 41 -29.19 24.25 -25.10
N VAL A 42 -29.42 25.20 -26.00
CA VAL A 42 -29.84 26.57 -25.67
C VAL A 42 -30.91 27.01 -26.68
N CYS A 43 -31.87 27.85 -26.29
CA CYS A 43 -32.86 28.36 -27.24
C CYS A 43 -32.24 29.36 -28.23
N LEU A 44 -32.86 29.53 -29.40
CA LEU A 44 -32.37 30.43 -30.44
C LEU A 44 -32.19 31.88 -29.94
N ASP A 45 -33.15 32.44 -29.20
CA ASP A 45 -33.01 33.78 -28.59
C ASP A 45 -31.79 33.91 -27.68
N CYS A 46 -31.64 32.97 -26.75
CA CYS A 46 -30.51 32.93 -25.85
C CYS A 46 -29.18 32.74 -26.59
N LEU A 47 -29.19 31.96 -27.67
CA LEU A 47 -28.02 31.71 -28.49
C LEU A 47 -27.58 32.99 -29.22
N CYS A 48 -28.51 33.80 -29.73
CA CYS A 48 -28.24 35.10 -30.34
C CYS A 48 -27.55 36.08 -29.38
N GLU A 49 -27.86 36.01 -28.08
CA GLU A 49 -27.20 36.83 -27.06
C GLU A 49 -25.83 36.30 -26.63
N LEU A 50 -25.61 34.99 -26.77
CA LEU A 50 -24.39 34.32 -26.30
C LEU A 50 -23.28 34.31 -27.34
N VAL A 51 -23.63 34.42 -28.63
CA VAL A 51 -22.65 34.49 -29.71
C VAL A 51 -22.09 35.91 -29.80
N PHE A 52 -20.79 36.04 -29.58
CA PHE A 52 -20.07 37.29 -29.70
C PHE A 52 -18.65 37.05 -30.20
N ASP A 53 -18.19 37.89 -31.13
CA ASP A 53 -16.82 37.86 -31.67
C ASP A 53 -16.38 36.46 -32.18
N GLU A 54 -17.21 35.84 -33.01
CA GLU A 54 -17.02 34.50 -33.58
C GLU A 54 -16.85 33.38 -32.55
N SER A 55 -17.35 33.60 -31.33
CA SER A 55 -17.25 32.65 -30.24
C SER A 55 -18.55 32.50 -29.46
N LEU A 56 -18.73 31.31 -28.91
CA LEU A 56 -19.85 30.95 -28.04
C LEU A 56 -19.31 30.20 -26.83
N THR A 57 -19.51 30.73 -25.63
CA THR A 57 -19.24 29.98 -24.39
C THR A 57 -20.53 29.32 -23.91
N CYS A 58 -20.52 27.99 -23.83
CA CYS A 58 -21.65 27.25 -23.31
C CYS A 58 -21.94 27.67 -21.86
N PRO A 59 -23.18 28.07 -21.52
CA PRO A 59 -23.52 28.50 -20.16
C PRO A 59 -23.41 27.36 -19.13
N GLU A 60 -23.53 26.10 -19.59
CA GLU A 60 -23.53 24.91 -18.73
C GLU A 60 -22.12 24.40 -18.41
N CYS A 61 -21.34 24.00 -19.41
CA CYS A 61 -20.01 23.42 -19.20
C CYS A 61 -18.85 24.40 -19.36
N LYS A 62 -19.13 25.67 -19.71
CA LYS A 62 -18.13 26.72 -19.95
C LYS A 62 -17.15 26.45 -21.11
N THR A 63 -17.37 25.38 -21.88
CA THR A 63 -16.62 25.12 -23.10
C THR A 63 -16.90 26.22 -24.13
N THR A 64 -15.84 26.75 -24.74
CA THR A 64 -15.95 27.76 -25.80
C THR A 64 -15.88 27.09 -27.17
N HIS A 65 -16.84 27.42 -28.02
CA HIS A 65 -16.98 26.94 -29.39
C HIS A 65 -16.80 28.10 -30.35
N LYS A 66 -16.19 27.83 -31.51
CA LYS A 66 -16.04 28.82 -32.58
C LYS A 66 -17.30 28.87 -33.43
N THR A 67 -17.79 30.08 -33.73
CA THR A 67 -18.93 30.35 -34.59
C THR A 67 -18.50 31.25 -35.74
N ARG A 68 -18.28 30.67 -36.92
CA ARG A 68 -17.93 31.47 -38.11
C ARG A 68 -19.05 32.46 -38.41
N ASP A 69 -18.68 33.70 -38.71
CA ASP A 69 -19.61 34.78 -39.09
C ASP A 69 -20.72 35.10 -38.06
N ASN A 70 -20.55 34.65 -36.80
CA ASN A 70 -21.59 34.70 -35.76
C ASN A 70 -22.92 34.04 -36.17
N ASP A 71 -22.88 33.09 -37.11
CA ASP A 71 -24.08 32.45 -37.62
C ASP A 71 -24.61 31.38 -36.65
N VAL A 72 -25.65 31.75 -35.91
CA VAL A 72 -26.36 30.87 -34.97
C VAL A 72 -27.10 29.72 -35.64
N THR A 73 -27.33 29.78 -36.97
CA THR A 73 -28.02 28.73 -37.70
C THR A 73 -27.15 27.50 -37.96
N THR A 74 -25.83 27.64 -37.78
CA THR A 74 -24.87 26.54 -37.85
C THR A 74 -25.11 25.46 -36.80
N PHE A 75 -25.77 25.81 -35.69
CA PHE A 75 -26.19 24.86 -34.67
C PHE A 75 -27.53 24.19 -35.05
N PRO A 76 -27.57 22.85 -35.15
CA PRO A 76 -28.78 22.15 -35.57
C PRO A 76 -29.91 22.33 -34.55
N LYS A 77 -31.15 22.42 -35.05
CA LYS A 77 -32.36 22.33 -34.21
C LYS A 77 -32.44 20.93 -33.61
N ASP A 78 -32.94 20.81 -32.39
CA ASP A 78 -33.28 19.53 -31.77
C ASP A 78 -34.78 19.22 -31.93
N PRO A 79 -35.19 18.47 -32.98
CA PRO A 79 -36.58 18.14 -33.20
C PRO A 79 -37.14 17.17 -32.15
N VAL A 80 -36.29 16.46 -31.41
CA VAL A 80 -36.72 15.50 -30.38
C VAL A 80 -37.23 16.24 -29.15
N LYS A 81 -36.55 17.31 -28.72
CA LYS A 81 -37.01 18.16 -27.62
C LYS A 81 -38.31 18.88 -27.94
N LEU A 82 -38.39 19.47 -29.13
CA LEU A 82 -39.61 20.12 -29.61
C LEU A 82 -40.79 19.12 -29.68
N GLY A 83 -40.55 17.91 -30.21
CA GLY A 83 -41.55 16.85 -30.22
C GLY A 83 -42.02 16.41 -28.83
N ARG A 84 -41.17 16.53 -27.80
CA ARG A 84 -41.53 16.22 -26.41
C ARG A 84 -42.32 17.31 -25.71
N VAL A 85 -42.08 18.60 -26.01
CA VAL A 85 -42.95 19.70 -25.54
C VAL A 85 -44.40 19.42 -25.94
N LEU A 86 -44.60 18.92 -27.15
CA LEU A 86 -45.91 18.57 -27.71
C LEU A 86 -46.51 17.27 -27.12
N GLN A 87 -45.70 16.46 -26.43
CA GLN A 87 -46.09 15.18 -25.82
C GLN A 87 -46.32 15.25 -24.31
N ASN A 88 -45.86 16.30 -23.62
CA ASN A 88 -45.94 16.37 -22.16
C ASN A 88 -47.31 16.95 -21.71
N PRO A 89 -48.19 16.15 -21.09
CA PRO A 89 -49.52 16.63 -20.67
C PRO A 89 -49.46 17.68 -19.55
N GLU A 90 -48.39 17.71 -18.74
CA GLU A 90 -48.22 18.73 -17.68
C GLU A 90 -47.92 20.13 -18.25
N THR A 91 -47.32 20.24 -19.44
CA THR A 91 -47.21 21.52 -20.16
C THR A 91 -48.46 21.85 -20.98
N LEU A 92 -49.37 20.87 -21.15
CA LEU A 92 -50.67 21.08 -21.79
C LEU A 92 -51.75 21.58 -20.81
N SER A 93 -51.53 21.45 -19.49
CA SER A 93 -52.41 21.97 -18.44
C SER A 93 -52.37 23.49 -18.25
N ASP A 94 -51.32 24.17 -18.74
CA ASP A 94 -51.13 25.63 -18.64
C ASP A 94 -51.36 26.36 -19.98
N VAL A 95 -51.97 25.69 -20.96
CA VAL A 95 -52.31 26.34 -22.23
C VAL A 95 -53.51 27.25 -22.00
N CYS A 96 -53.31 28.57 -22.09
CA CYS A 96 -54.38 29.55 -21.94
C CYS A 96 -55.27 29.64 -23.19
N CYS A 97 -56.49 30.11 -23.00
CA CYS A 97 -57.40 30.43 -24.09
C CYS A 97 -56.93 31.69 -24.82
N ASP A 98 -56.79 31.61 -26.14
CA ASP A 98 -56.24 32.71 -26.97
C ASP A 98 -57.15 33.94 -27.06
N PHE A 99 -58.38 33.85 -26.53
CA PHE A 99 -59.42 34.88 -26.63
C PHE A 99 -59.92 35.41 -25.28
N CYS A 100 -59.32 34.97 -24.17
CA CYS A 100 -59.66 35.46 -22.84
C CYS A 100 -58.55 36.38 -22.34
N ASP A 101 -58.92 37.54 -21.78
CA ASP A 101 -57.97 38.46 -21.13
C ASP A 101 -57.58 37.99 -19.71
N GLU A 102 -58.35 37.06 -19.12
CA GLU A 102 -58.02 36.36 -17.86
C GLU A 102 -57.42 34.98 -18.18
N GLU A 103 -56.47 34.48 -17.38
CA GLU A 103 -55.76 33.18 -17.52
C GLU A 103 -56.71 31.97 -17.42
N CYS A 104 -57.58 31.81 -18.42
CA CYS A 104 -58.52 30.70 -18.52
C CYS A 104 -57.84 29.54 -19.24
N SER A 105 -57.72 28.39 -18.57
CA SER A 105 -57.17 27.17 -19.19
C SER A 105 -58.02 26.73 -20.39
N ALA A 106 -57.36 26.56 -21.53
CA ALA A 106 -57.94 25.94 -22.71
C ALA A 106 -58.16 24.45 -22.47
N THR A 107 -59.21 23.91 -23.08
CA THR A 107 -59.53 22.47 -23.00
C THR A 107 -59.55 21.82 -24.38
N HIS A 108 -59.68 22.64 -25.43
CA HIS A 108 -59.81 22.20 -26.81
C HIS A 108 -58.98 23.08 -27.74
N ARG A 109 -58.53 22.50 -28.84
CA ARG A 109 -57.82 23.20 -29.91
C ARG A 109 -58.55 23.01 -31.23
N CYS A 110 -58.81 24.11 -31.92
CA CYS A 110 -59.33 24.06 -33.28
C CYS A 110 -58.18 23.69 -34.23
N THR A 111 -58.32 22.62 -35.02
CA THR A 111 -57.26 22.17 -35.95
C THR A 111 -57.22 23.00 -37.23
N ASP A 112 -58.29 23.73 -37.55
CA ASP A 112 -58.35 24.60 -38.72
C ASP A 112 -57.87 26.03 -38.43
N CYS A 113 -58.15 26.55 -37.23
CA CYS A 113 -57.70 27.90 -36.82
C CYS A 113 -56.40 27.90 -36.03
N LEU A 114 -56.03 26.75 -35.44
CA LEU A 114 -54.91 26.64 -34.49
C LEU A 114 -55.12 27.46 -33.20
N ASP A 115 -56.37 27.78 -32.87
CA ASP A 115 -56.71 28.49 -31.64
C ASP A 115 -56.98 27.51 -30.47
N ASN A 116 -56.51 27.88 -29.28
CA ASN A 116 -56.79 27.25 -28.01
C ASN A 116 -58.04 27.87 -27.37
N LEU A 117 -59.00 27.02 -27.02
CA LEU A 117 -60.33 27.43 -26.60
C LEU A 117 -60.64 26.88 -25.21
N CYS A 118 -60.98 27.78 -24.27
CA CYS A 118 -61.68 27.39 -23.04
C CYS A 118 -63.10 26.90 -23.37
N PRO A 119 -63.80 26.25 -22.43
CA PRO A 119 -65.16 25.75 -22.66
C PRO A 119 -66.14 26.81 -23.21
N ASP A 120 -66.02 28.06 -22.76
CA ASP A 120 -66.90 29.16 -23.18
C ASP A 120 -66.58 29.65 -24.60
N CYS A 121 -65.30 29.88 -24.90
CA CYS A 121 -64.84 30.26 -26.23
C CYS A 121 -65.11 29.16 -27.26
N LEU A 122 -65.05 27.88 -26.86
CA LEU A 122 -65.45 26.75 -27.69
C LEU A 122 -66.92 26.80 -28.08
N GLN A 123 -67.81 27.14 -27.15
CA GLN A 123 -69.24 27.25 -27.46
C GLN A 123 -69.51 28.37 -28.46
N ILE A 124 -68.84 29.51 -28.31
CA ILE A 124 -68.94 30.62 -29.25
C ILE A 124 -68.39 30.18 -30.62
N HIS A 125 -67.22 29.54 -30.64
CA HIS A 125 -66.58 29.02 -31.85
C HIS A 125 -67.52 28.09 -32.63
N ARG A 126 -68.18 27.14 -31.96
CA ARG A 126 -69.13 26.22 -32.61
C ARG A 126 -70.45 26.88 -33.06
N LYS A 127 -70.89 27.95 -32.40
CA LYS A 127 -72.16 28.61 -32.68
C LYS A 127 -72.08 29.64 -33.81
N TYR A 128 -70.90 30.24 -34.01
CA TYR A 128 -70.72 31.29 -35.00
C TYR A 128 -70.65 30.71 -36.42
N LYS A 129 -71.45 31.26 -37.34
CA LYS A 129 -71.62 30.72 -38.71
C LYS A 129 -70.30 30.48 -39.46
N LYS A 130 -69.27 31.27 -39.19
CA LYS A 130 -67.98 31.20 -39.87
C LYS A 130 -67.14 29.99 -39.47
N TYR A 131 -67.29 29.50 -38.24
CA TYR A 131 -66.41 28.50 -37.63
C TYR A 131 -67.13 27.18 -37.32
N LYS A 132 -68.41 27.08 -37.69
CA LYS A 132 -69.28 25.95 -37.35
C LYS A 132 -68.80 24.62 -37.92
N ASP A 133 -68.11 24.64 -39.06
CA ASP A 133 -67.59 23.45 -39.75
C ASP A 133 -66.13 23.15 -39.40
N HIS A 134 -65.53 23.91 -38.48
CA HIS A 134 -64.16 23.66 -38.05
C HIS A 134 -64.07 22.42 -37.17
N SER A 135 -63.03 21.62 -37.40
CA SER A 135 -62.66 20.51 -36.58
C SER A 135 -61.99 21.01 -35.30
N VAL A 136 -62.53 20.57 -34.18
CA VAL A 136 -62.07 20.97 -32.85
C VAL A 136 -61.90 19.72 -32.02
N LEU A 137 -60.69 19.52 -31.53
CA LEU A 137 -60.28 18.35 -30.75
C LEU A 137 -60.02 18.77 -29.32
N SER A 138 -60.19 17.85 -28.37
CA SER A 138 -59.65 18.09 -27.04
C SER A 138 -58.12 18.18 -27.11
N ILE A 139 -57.51 18.90 -26.16
CA ILE A 139 -56.05 19.00 -26.09
C ILE A 139 -55.40 17.60 -25.98
N GLU A 140 -56.02 16.67 -25.26
CA GLU A 140 -55.58 15.28 -25.17
C GLU A 140 -55.66 14.52 -26.50
N GLU A 141 -56.73 14.71 -27.28
CA GLU A 141 -56.90 14.10 -28.60
C GLU A 141 -55.92 14.69 -29.63
N TYR A 142 -55.67 15.99 -29.55
CA TYR A 142 -54.68 16.68 -30.36
C TYR A 142 -53.26 16.17 -30.07
N ALA A 143 -52.91 15.99 -28.80
CA ALA A 143 -51.63 15.40 -28.38
C ALA A 143 -51.47 13.94 -28.87
N LYS A 144 -52.56 13.15 -28.85
CA LYS A 144 -52.57 11.78 -29.42
C LYS A 144 -52.46 11.75 -30.95
N LEU A 145 -52.95 12.76 -31.66
CA LEU A 145 -52.79 12.89 -33.10
C LEU A 145 -51.38 13.38 -33.50
N GLN A 146 -50.78 14.28 -32.72
CA GLN A 146 -49.37 14.68 -32.84
C GLN A 146 -48.41 13.48 -32.78
N TYR A 147 -48.70 12.48 -31.93
CA TYR A 147 -47.98 11.21 -31.86
C TYR A 147 -47.94 10.45 -33.22
N TYR A 148 -49.02 10.52 -34.00
CA TYR A 148 -49.14 9.87 -35.31
C TYR A 148 -48.59 10.72 -36.47
N VAL A 149 -48.53 12.05 -36.32
CA VAL A 149 -47.99 12.95 -37.35
C VAL A 149 -46.45 13.03 -37.27
N ASN A 150 -45.87 12.95 -36.06
CA ASN A 150 -44.42 12.94 -35.84
C ASN A 150 -43.70 11.67 -36.35
N SER A 151 -44.44 10.65 -36.77
CA SER A 151 -43.89 9.45 -37.44
C SER A 151 -43.74 9.63 -38.96
N THR A 152 -44.11 10.78 -39.53
CA THR A 152 -44.03 11.04 -40.97
C THR A 152 -43.36 12.38 -41.28
N ILE A 153 -42.02 12.40 -41.25
CA ILE A 153 -41.24 13.58 -41.66
C ILE A 153 -41.45 13.81 -43.16
N LYS A 154 -41.99 14.99 -43.50
CA LYS A 154 -42.22 15.43 -44.89
C LYS A 154 -41.00 16.14 -45.45
N CYS A 155 -40.85 16.15 -46.77
CA CYS A 155 -39.77 16.87 -47.41
C CYS A 155 -39.92 18.39 -47.21
N SER A 156 -38.82 19.09 -46.95
CA SER A 156 -38.79 20.56 -46.86
C SER A 156 -38.58 21.24 -48.22
N VAL A 157 -38.35 20.47 -49.29
CA VAL A 157 -38.09 21.02 -50.63
C VAL A 157 -39.41 21.55 -51.24
N PRO A 158 -39.44 22.82 -51.71
CA PRO A 158 -40.60 23.38 -52.38
C PRO A 158 -41.04 22.52 -53.56
N GLY A 159 -42.33 22.14 -53.60
CA GLY A 159 -42.88 21.23 -54.60
C GLY A 159 -42.92 19.75 -54.19
N HIS A 160 -42.18 19.33 -53.15
CA HIS A 160 -42.21 17.98 -52.60
C HIS A 160 -42.76 17.93 -51.15
N THR A 161 -43.35 19.03 -50.67
CA THR A 161 -43.74 19.23 -49.26
C THR A 161 -44.78 18.25 -48.74
N THR A 162 -45.47 17.53 -49.62
CA THR A 162 -46.41 16.46 -49.28
C THR A 162 -45.76 15.07 -49.25
N GLU A 163 -44.55 14.93 -49.79
CA GLU A 163 -43.86 13.65 -49.88
C GLU A 163 -43.13 13.29 -48.58
N LEU A 164 -43.11 12.01 -48.25
CA LEU A 164 -42.45 11.48 -47.07
C LEU A 164 -40.98 11.19 -47.35
N ILE A 165 -40.14 11.48 -46.35
CA ILE A 165 -38.75 11.07 -46.34
C ILE A 165 -38.69 9.55 -46.14
N LYS A 166 -38.00 8.85 -47.06
CA LYS A 166 -37.85 7.38 -47.03
C LYS A 166 -36.43 6.90 -47.37
N PHE A 167 -35.58 7.81 -47.84
CA PHE A 167 -34.25 7.50 -48.34
C PHE A 167 -33.22 8.40 -47.66
N TYR A 168 -31.95 7.98 -47.71
CA TYR A 168 -30.83 8.71 -47.14
C TYR A 168 -29.62 8.63 -48.08
N CYS A 169 -28.99 9.77 -48.35
CA CYS A 169 -27.75 9.83 -49.13
C CYS A 169 -26.54 9.54 -48.23
N THR A 170 -25.77 8.51 -48.57
CA THR A 170 -24.60 8.06 -47.79
C THR A 170 -23.27 8.65 -48.24
N ASP A 171 -23.27 9.58 -49.20
CA ASP A 171 -22.05 10.29 -49.57
C ASP A 171 -21.63 11.27 -48.49
N LYS A 172 -20.33 11.27 -48.18
CA LYS A 172 -19.73 12.06 -47.10
C LYS A 172 -19.96 13.57 -47.21
N ASN A 173 -20.18 14.09 -48.42
CA ASN A 173 -20.37 15.52 -48.68
C ASN A 173 -21.86 15.91 -48.77
N CYS A 174 -22.79 14.95 -48.59
CA CYS A 174 -24.22 15.20 -48.73
C CYS A 174 -24.97 14.81 -47.45
N GLU A 175 -24.96 13.53 -47.04
CA GLU A 175 -25.56 13.06 -45.77
C GLU A 175 -27.02 13.52 -45.50
N LEU A 176 -27.82 13.74 -46.55
CA LEU A 176 -29.19 14.25 -46.47
C LEU A 176 -30.27 13.15 -46.47
N CYS A 177 -31.36 13.44 -45.75
CA CYS A 177 -32.63 12.70 -45.82
C CYS A 177 -33.44 13.09 -47.06
N LEU A 178 -33.92 12.11 -47.83
CA LEU A 178 -34.54 12.32 -49.15
C LEU A 178 -35.95 11.73 -49.24
N CYS A 179 -36.85 12.46 -49.90
CA CYS A 179 -38.12 11.94 -50.42
C CYS A 179 -37.93 11.29 -51.80
N PRO A 180 -38.90 10.50 -52.30
CA PRO A 180 -38.81 9.84 -53.61
C PRO A 180 -38.42 10.78 -54.76
N SER A 181 -38.99 12.00 -54.82
CA SER A 181 -38.67 12.95 -55.89
C SER A 181 -37.27 13.57 -55.76
N CYS A 182 -36.77 13.78 -54.53
CA CYS A 182 -35.40 14.27 -54.31
C CYS A 182 -34.32 13.23 -54.67
N VAL A 183 -34.63 11.93 -54.59
CA VAL A 183 -33.69 10.87 -54.97
C VAL A 183 -33.25 10.97 -56.44
N ILE A 184 -34.14 11.41 -57.34
CA ILE A 184 -33.87 11.51 -58.78
C ILE A 184 -32.68 12.43 -59.03
N SER A 185 -32.71 13.64 -58.46
CA SER A 185 -31.60 14.60 -58.56
C SER A 185 -30.28 14.07 -58.00
N HIS A 186 -30.33 13.29 -56.91
CA HIS A 186 -29.13 12.74 -56.28
C HIS A 186 -28.53 11.60 -57.10
N ILE A 187 -29.35 10.78 -57.76
CA ILE A 187 -28.87 9.75 -58.69
C ILE A 187 -28.22 10.38 -59.91
N GLU A 188 -28.77 11.48 -60.45
CA GLU A 188 -28.15 12.23 -61.56
C GLU A 188 -26.75 12.75 -61.21
N HIS A 189 -26.55 13.14 -59.95
CA HIS A 189 -25.25 13.53 -59.41
C HIS A 189 -24.37 12.34 -58.95
N SER A 190 -24.74 11.11 -59.29
CA SER A 190 -24.02 9.88 -58.92
C SER A 190 -23.87 9.66 -57.41
N HIS A 191 -24.80 10.18 -56.61
CA HIS A 191 -24.79 9.96 -55.17
C HIS A 191 -25.27 8.55 -54.80
N ARG A 192 -24.67 7.95 -53.78
CA ARG A 192 -25.10 6.68 -53.19
C ARG A 192 -26.25 6.90 -52.22
N VAL A 193 -27.43 6.41 -52.59
CA VAL A 193 -28.67 6.52 -51.80
C VAL A 193 -29.11 5.14 -51.32
N LEU A 194 -29.49 5.04 -50.05
CA LEU A 194 -30.05 3.83 -49.43
C LEU A 194 -31.41 4.12 -48.79
N LYS A 195 -32.17 3.08 -48.46
CA LYS A 195 -33.39 3.22 -47.65
C LYS A 195 -33.01 3.69 -46.24
N ILE A 196 -33.82 4.60 -45.69
CA ILE A 196 -33.54 5.22 -44.39
C ILE A 196 -33.46 4.17 -43.27
N ASP A 197 -34.34 3.17 -43.28
CA ASP A 197 -34.35 2.08 -42.28
C ASP A 197 -33.02 1.31 -42.26
N THR A 198 -32.47 1.01 -43.44
CA THR A 198 -31.18 0.29 -43.56
C THR A 198 -30.01 1.11 -43.03
N VAL A 199 -30.00 2.42 -43.29
CA VAL A 199 -28.95 3.32 -42.77
C VAL A 199 -29.11 3.51 -41.28
N PHE A 200 -30.35 3.64 -40.80
CA PHE A 200 -30.69 3.76 -39.40
C PHE A 200 -30.19 2.55 -38.61
N ASP A 201 -30.52 1.33 -39.04
CA ASP A 201 -30.08 0.10 -38.36
C ASP A 201 -28.54 0.02 -38.26
N LEU A 202 -27.84 0.38 -39.35
CA LEU A 202 -26.37 0.37 -39.40
C LEU A 202 -25.75 1.42 -38.46
N ARG A 203 -26.21 2.68 -38.54
CA ARG A 203 -25.69 3.79 -37.72
C ARG A 203 -26.06 3.59 -36.25
N LEU A 204 -27.26 3.06 -35.95
CA LEU A 204 -27.70 2.72 -34.60
C LEU A 204 -26.80 1.65 -33.98
N LYS A 205 -26.45 0.60 -34.73
CA LYS A 205 -25.50 -0.42 -34.25
C LYS A 205 -24.13 0.18 -33.92
N ASN A 206 -23.62 1.08 -34.76
CA ASN A 206 -22.34 1.75 -34.52
C ASN A 206 -22.40 2.64 -33.26
N ILE A 207 -23.45 3.45 -33.11
CA ILE A 207 -23.63 4.30 -31.92
C ILE A 207 -23.78 3.46 -30.65
N LYS A 208 -24.55 2.36 -30.66
CA LYS A 208 -24.65 1.44 -29.52
C LYS A 208 -23.30 0.81 -29.13
N THR A 209 -22.43 0.58 -30.10
CA THR A 209 -21.06 0.09 -29.83
C THR A 209 -20.24 1.17 -29.14
N ILE A 210 -20.29 2.42 -29.63
CA ILE A 210 -19.62 3.56 -29.01
C ILE A 210 -20.16 3.85 -27.61
N GLU A 211 -21.49 3.75 -27.41
CA GLU A 211 -22.13 3.89 -26.10
C GLU A 211 -21.60 2.85 -25.11
N THR A 212 -21.43 1.60 -25.54
CA THR A 212 -20.83 0.55 -24.72
C THR A 212 -19.37 0.87 -24.36
N ASP A 213 -18.58 1.34 -25.33
CA ASP A 213 -17.18 1.73 -25.10
C ASP A 213 -17.09 2.96 -24.15
N LEU A 214 -18.00 3.93 -24.28
CA LEU A 214 -18.09 5.10 -23.38
C LEU A 214 -18.52 4.71 -21.97
N GLN A 215 -19.45 3.77 -21.83
CA GLN A 215 -19.88 3.26 -20.53
C GLN A 215 -18.73 2.57 -19.81
N GLN A 216 -17.95 1.74 -20.52
CA GLN A 216 -16.72 1.15 -19.97
C GLN A 216 -15.70 2.20 -19.56
N GLN A 217 -15.53 3.26 -20.38
CA GLN A 217 -14.61 4.33 -20.05
C GLN A 217 -15.05 5.12 -18.82
N LYS A 218 -16.36 5.36 -18.66
CA LYS A 218 -16.92 5.99 -17.47
C LYS A 218 -16.62 5.16 -16.21
N GLU A 219 -16.90 3.86 -16.25
CA GLU A 219 -16.63 2.94 -15.13
C GLU A 219 -15.15 2.96 -14.72
N ARG A 220 -14.23 3.02 -15.69
CA ARG A 220 -12.79 3.14 -15.41
C ARG A 220 -12.42 4.47 -14.74
N VAL A 221 -13.06 5.57 -15.14
CA VAL A 221 -12.82 6.89 -14.53
C VAL A 221 -13.40 6.95 -13.13
N ASP A 222 -14.61 6.42 -12.92
CA ASP A 222 -15.25 6.35 -11.60
C ASP A 222 -14.38 5.52 -10.63
N GLU A 223 -13.82 4.40 -11.10
CA GLU A 223 -12.89 3.60 -10.31
C GLU A 223 -11.57 4.34 -10.01
N ALA A 224 -11.02 5.07 -10.98
CA ALA A 224 -9.81 5.87 -10.76
C ALA A 224 -10.06 6.98 -9.72
N ILE A 225 -11.24 7.61 -9.73
CA ILE A 225 -11.63 8.60 -8.72
C ILE A 225 -11.67 7.95 -7.33
N ARG A 226 -12.33 6.79 -7.21
CA ARG A 226 -12.41 6.05 -5.94
C ARG A 226 -11.03 5.70 -5.39
N LEU A 227 -10.12 5.20 -6.24
CA LEU A 227 -8.75 4.90 -5.86
C LEU A 227 -7.99 6.15 -5.37
N ILE A 228 -8.18 7.30 -6.02
CA ILE A 228 -7.56 8.56 -5.58
C ILE A 228 -8.09 9.00 -4.22
N GLU A 229 -9.40 8.87 -3.98
CA GLU A 229 -10.01 9.17 -2.68
C GLU A 229 -9.46 8.26 -1.57
N GLU A 230 -9.33 6.96 -1.84
CA GLU A 230 -8.74 5.98 -0.93
C GLU A 230 -7.25 6.31 -0.64
N GLU A 231 -6.45 6.61 -1.66
CA GLU A 231 -5.04 6.98 -1.51
C GLU A 231 -4.87 8.31 -0.75
N THR A 232 -5.82 9.24 -0.86
CA THR A 232 -5.79 10.48 -0.08
C THR A 232 -5.93 10.20 1.42
N ILE A 233 -6.85 9.31 1.81
CA ILE A 233 -7.02 8.89 3.21
C ILE A 233 -5.76 8.16 3.71
N VAL A 234 -5.13 7.37 2.84
CA VAL A 234 -3.87 6.70 3.12
C VAL A 234 -2.76 7.70 3.44
N VAL A 235 -2.61 8.79 2.67
CA VAL A 235 -1.59 9.81 2.92
C VAL A 235 -1.74 10.38 4.32
N ASP A 236 -2.95 10.75 4.72
CA ASP A 236 -3.24 11.24 6.07
C ASP A 236 -2.92 10.18 7.14
N LYS A 237 -3.26 8.92 6.91
CA LYS A 237 -2.96 7.82 7.84
C LYS A 237 -1.45 7.61 7.98
N MET A 238 -0.70 7.63 6.87
CA MET A 238 0.76 7.45 6.88
C MET A 238 1.46 8.60 7.60
N ALA A 239 1.04 9.84 7.36
CA ALA A 239 1.57 11.00 8.07
C ALA A 239 1.32 10.90 9.59
N ASN A 240 0.09 10.56 9.99
CA ASN A 240 -0.26 10.38 11.40
C ASN A 240 0.53 9.24 12.07
N ASN A 241 0.75 8.12 11.36
CA ASN A 241 1.55 7.02 11.88
C ASN A 241 3.02 7.43 12.05
N ALA A 242 3.61 8.07 11.04
CA ALA A 242 4.99 8.57 11.12
C ALA A 242 5.17 9.57 12.27
N MET A 243 4.19 10.44 12.52
CA MET A 243 4.20 11.33 13.68
C MET A 243 4.18 10.57 15.01
N LYS A 244 3.33 9.55 15.15
CA LYS A 244 3.28 8.72 16.36
C LYS A 244 4.57 7.94 16.58
N ASP A 245 5.17 7.43 15.52
CA ASP A 245 6.43 6.68 15.61
C ASP A 245 7.60 7.60 15.98
N ALA A 246 7.62 8.83 15.46
CA ALA A 246 8.55 9.85 15.90
C ALA A 246 8.37 10.17 17.38
N GLU A 247 7.14 10.45 17.84
CA GLU A 247 6.82 10.74 19.24
C GLU A 247 7.29 9.61 20.17
N ARG A 248 6.92 8.36 19.87
CA ARG A 248 7.34 7.17 20.63
C ARG A 248 8.85 7.03 20.69
N THR A 249 9.52 7.25 19.57
CA THR A 249 10.99 7.15 19.48
C THR A 249 11.66 8.20 20.35
N TYR A 250 11.25 9.45 20.25
CA TYR A 250 11.82 10.53 21.06
C TYR A 250 11.50 10.35 22.56
N ASP A 251 10.29 9.91 22.92
CA ASP A 251 9.95 9.56 24.30
C ASP A 251 10.85 8.46 24.86
N PHE A 252 11.18 7.45 24.05
CA PHE A 252 12.11 6.40 24.43
C PHE A 252 13.54 6.93 24.62
N LEU A 253 14.01 7.81 23.72
CA LEU A 253 15.32 8.46 23.85
C LEU A 253 15.41 9.32 25.12
N ILE A 254 14.34 10.05 25.46
CA ILE A 254 14.24 10.81 26.71
C ILE A 254 14.37 9.88 27.92
N LYS A 255 13.63 8.75 27.94
CA LYS A 255 13.74 7.76 29.03
C LYS A 255 15.16 7.18 29.16
N LEU A 256 15.85 6.95 28.05
CA LEU A 256 17.22 6.47 28.06
C LEU A 256 18.18 7.51 28.68
N LEU A 257 18.01 8.79 28.34
CA LEU A 257 18.76 9.89 28.95
C LEU A 257 18.47 10.02 30.45
N GLU A 258 17.20 9.88 30.86
CA GLU A 258 16.81 9.89 32.26
C GLU A 258 17.44 8.73 33.05
N LYS A 259 17.47 7.53 32.46
CA LYS A 259 18.17 6.37 33.04
C LYS A 259 19.66 6.67 33.22
N ARG A 260 20.32 7.21 32.19
CA ARG A 260 21.74 7.58 32.27
C ARG A 260 22.01 8.62 33.36
N LYS A 261 21.13 9.62 33.50
CA LYS A 261 21.18 10.60 34.58
C LYS A 261 21.10 9.92 35.96
N SER A 262 20.18 8.98 36.15
CA SER A 262 20.05 8.20 37.39
C SER A 262 21.32 7.39 37.70
N ASP A 263 21.89 6.72 36.70
CA ASP A 263 23.12 5.93 36.85
C ASP A 263 24.30 6.79 37.31
N VAL A 264 24.46 7.99 36.72
CA VAL A 264 25.50 8.95 37.12
C VAL A 264 25.28 9.43 38.55
N GLN A 265 24.03 9.74 38.94
CA GLN A 265 23.71 10.14 40.31
C GLN A 265 24.01 9.03 41.33
N ASN A 266 23.67 7.78 41.01
CA ASN A 266 23.97 6.62 41.85
C ASN A 266 25.49 6.39 41.97
N SER A 267 26.23 6.55 40.88
CA SER A 267 27.70 6.47 40.88
C SER A 267 28.32 7.53 41.80
N ILE A 268 27.81 8.78 41.76
CA ILE A 268 28.25 9.87 42.65
C ILE A 268 27.98 9.50 44.13
N LYS A 269 26.79 8.98 44.45
CA LYS A 269 26.43 8.54 45.80
C LYS A 269 27.32 7.41 46.30
N SER A 270 27.64 6.44 45.44
CA SER A 270 28.54 5.33 45.79
C SER A 270 29.93 5.85 46.16
N VAL A 271 30.55 6.67 45.30
CA VAL A 271 31.88 7.24 45.56
C VAL A 271 31.88 8.11 46.81
N GLN A 272 30.78 8.84 47.05
CA GLN A 272 30.61 9.62 48.28
C GLN A 272 30.64 8.72 49.53
N GLU A 273 29.90 7.62 49.53
CA GLU A 273 29.83 6.73 50.70
C GLU A 273 31.15 5.98 50.90
N ASP A 274 31.82 5.53 49.84
CA ASP A 274 33.14 4.90 49.91
C ASP A 274 34.19 5.83 50.55
N LYS A 275 34.25 7.09 50.09
CA LYS A 275 35.15 8.10 50.68
C LYS A 275 34.80 8.38 52.13
N ARG A 276 33.51 8.46 52.46
CA ARG A 276 33.04 8.71 53.82
C ARG A 276 33.41 7.55 54.76
N GLU A 277 33.29 6.31 54.30
CA GLU A 277 33.64 5.14 55.09
C GLU A 277 35.15 5.07 55.36
N LEU A 278 35.99 5.38 54.37
CA LEU A 278 37.44 5.50 54.57
C LEU A 278 37.80 6.53 55.65
N LEU A 279 37.16 7.71 55.62
CA LEU A 279 37.38 8.75 56.61
C LEU A 279 36.88 8.34 58.01
N ARG A 280 35.69 7.72 58.12
CA ARG A 280 35.17 7.20 59.39
C ARG A 280 36.07 6.13 60.00
N LYS A 281 36.63 5.24 59.17
CA LYS A 281 37.57 4.21 59.61
C LYS A 281 38.86 4.83 60.14
N GLN A 282 39.37 5.85 59.45
CA GLN A 282 40.54 6.60 59.90
C GLN A 282 40.26 7.34 61.22
N GLU A 283 39.10 8.01 61.32
CA GLU A 283 38.68 8.72 62.54
C GLU A 283 38.64 7.79 63.75
N LYS A 284 38.01 6.61 63.63
CA LYS A 284 37.98 5.60 64.70
C LYS A 284 39.38 5.17 65.13
N GLY A 285 40.30 4.99 64.16
CA GLY A 285 41.70 4.69 64.43
C GLY A 285 42.39 5.79 65.25
N PHE A 286 42.20 7.05 64.87
CA PHE A 286 42.74 8.19 65.63
C PHE A 286 42.11 8.34 67.01
N GLN A 287 40.80 8.12 67.16
CA GLN A 287 40.13 8.15 68.46
C GLN A 287 40.72 7.10 69.41
N MET A 288 40.96 5.88 68.93
CA MET A 288 41.59 4.82 69.73
C MET A 288 43.01 5.21 70.16
N ARG A 289 43.83 5.70 69.21
CA ARG A 289 45.20 6.12 69.49
C ARG A 289 45.25 7.29 70.49
N ARG A 290 44.35 8.27 70.34
CA ARG A 290 44.19 9.39 71.29
C ARG A 290 43.89 8.87 72.69
N ASN A 291 42.98 7.91 72.84
CA ASN A 291 42.63 7.34 74.14
C ASN A 291 43.82 6.62 74.78
N VAL A 292 44.58 5.81 74.01
CA VAL A 292 45.81 5.15 74.51
C VAL A 292 46.85 6.16 75.00
N ILE A 293 47.03 7.27 74.27
CA ILE A 293 47.94 8.35 74.68
C ILE A 293 47.45 8.99 75.98
N GLU A 294 46.16 9.28 76.10
CA GLU A 294 45.60 9.94 77.28
C GLU A 294 45.64 9.04 78.51
N ASP A 295 45.30 7.75 78.38
CA ASP A 295 45.43 6.76 79.45
C ASP A 295 46.87 6.61 79.92
N GLY A 296 47.82 6.54 78.97
CA GLY A 296 49.25 6.50 79.27
C GLY A 296 49.71 7.73 80.06
N LYS A 297 49.29 8.94 79.65
CA LYS A 297 49.59 10.19 80.35
C LYS A 297 49.01 10.21 81.76
N ASN A 298 47.75 9.80 81.92
CA ASN A 298 47.09 9.73 83.22
C ASN A 298 47.79 8.74 84.17
N TYR A 299 48.21 7.59 83.64
CA TYR A 299 48.98 6.62 84.40
C TYR A 299 50.33 7.17 84.87
N LEU A 300 51.09 7.80 83.97
CA LEU A 300 52.37 8.43 84.32
C LEU A 300 52.18 9.51 85.39
N LYS A 301 51.14 10.35 85.28
CA LYS A 301 50.82 11.36 86.28
C LYS A 301 50.56 10.74 87.66
N SER A 302 49.73 9.68 87.71
CA SER A 302 49.45 8.96 88.96
C SER A 302 50.70 8.34 89.58
N LEU A 303 51.61 7.79 88.75
CA LEU A 303 52.87 7.21 89.21
C LEU A 303 53.83 8.28 89.78
N LEU A 304 53.87 9.46 89.16
CA LEU A 304 54.69 10.59 89.62
C LEU A 304 54.17 11.20 90.93
N GLU A 305 52.85 11.25 91.11
CA GLU A 305 52.22 11.83 92.30
C GLU A 305 52.25 10.87 93.50
N ASN A 306 52.10 9.55 93.28
CA ASN A 306 51.87 8.58 94.36
C ASN A 306 52.95 7.51 94.50
N GLY A 307 53.83 7.32 93.50
CA GLY A 307 54.82 6.24 93.49
C GLY A 307 56.10 6.56 94.28
N ASN A 308 56.71 5.54 94.88
CA ASN A 308 58.03 5.68 95.50
C ASN A 308 59.19 5.48 94.50
N LYS A 309 60.41 5.86 94.89
CA LYS A 309 61.58 5.83 93.97
C LYS A 309 61.85 4.44 93.35
N PRO A 310 61.82 3.32 94.12
CA PRO A 310 61.98 1.97 93.55
C PRO A 310 60.88 1.58 92.54
N GLU A 311 59.61 1.85 92.85
CA GLU A 311 58.47 1.56 91.97
C GLU A 311 58.56 2.32 90.65
N PHE A 312 58.92 3.61 90.72
CA PHE A 312 59.14 4.43 89.53
C PHE A 312 60.26 3.85 88.64
N LEU A 313 61.43 3.54 89.20
CA LEU A 313 62.57 3.01 88.44
C LEU A 313 62.29 1.64 87.80
N CYS A 314 61.40 0.84 88.39
CA CYS A 314 60.96 -0.43 87.83
C CYS A 314 60.04 -0.25 86.61
N LEU A 315 59.12 0.73 86.67
CA LEU A 315 58.10 0.96 85.64
C LEU A 315 58.56 1.93 84.53
N GLU A 316 59.53 2.81 84.80
CA GLU A 316 60.08 3.80 83.86
C GLU A 316 60.46 3.19 82.50
N PRO A 317 61.21 2.07 82.41
CA PRO A 317 61.65 1.56 81.12
C PRO A 317 60.48 1.09 80.25
N ILE A 318 59.41 0.59 80.88
CA ILE A 318 58.19 0.12 80.21
C ILE A 318 57.42 1.32 79.66
N ILE A 319 57.19 2.34 80.50
CA ILE A 319 56.47 3.57 80.12
C ILE A 319 57.25 4.31 79.02
N ARG A 320 58.56 4.49 79.19
CA ARG A 320 59.42 5.12 78.19
C ARG A 320 59.36 4.39 76.86
N LYS A 321 59.46 3.05 76.86
CA LYS A 321 59.34 2.26 75.63
C LYS A 321 57.99 2.49 74.95
N GLN A 322 56.88 2.43 75.69
CA GLN A 322 55.54 2.61 75.14
C GLN A 322 55.33 4.03 74.57
N PHE A 323 55.79 5.06 75.27
CA PHE A 323 55.66 6.45 74.83
C PHE A 323 56.52 6.72 73.59
N LEU A 324 57.74 6.17 73.54
CA LEU A 324 58.59 6.27 72.35
C LEU A 324 57.94 5.57 71.14
N THR A 325 57.27 4.44 71.33
CA THR A 325 56.48 3.80 70.25
C THR A 325 55.36 4.73 69.76
N LEU A 326 54.56 5.29 70.68
CA LEU A 326 53.45 6.20 70.34
C LEU A 326 53.93 7.48 69.64
N LEU A 327 55.09 8.00 70.02
CA LEU A 327 55.73 9.18 69.41
C LEU A 327 56.26 8.89 68.01
N ASN A 328 56.83 7.70 67.78
CA ASN A 328 57.38 7.31 66.47
C ASN A 328 56.28 6.95 65.45
N GLU A 329 55.03 6.80 65.86
CA GLU A 329 53.88 6.52 64.99
C GLU A 329 53.25 7.80 64.37
N ASP A 330 53.90 8.98 64.39
CA ASP A 330 53.32 10.25 63.91
C ASP A 330 53.04 10.31 62.38
N HIS A 331 53.39 9.26 61.64
CA HIS A 331 53.05 9.15 60.23
C HIS A 331 51.55 8.96 60.04
N GLY A 332 50.89 9.95 59.42
CA GLY A 332 49.55 9.79 58.87
C GLY A 332 48.42 10.57 59.55
N CYS A 333 48.70 11.59 60.36
CA CYS A 333 47.68 12.47 61.00
C CYS A 333 46.94 13.43 60.04
N LEU A 334 46.97 13.17 58.73
CA LEU A 334 46.24 13.92 57.69
C LEU A 334 45.12 13.04 57.11
N PRO A 335 44.04 13.63 56.57
CA PRO A 335 42.99 12.85 55.90
C PRO A 335 43.56 11.90 54.84
N CYS A 336 43.17 10.64 54.89
CA CYS A 336 43.72 9.57 54.03
C CYS A 336 43.21 9.61 52.58
N THR A 337 42.23 10.47 52.27
CA THR A 337 41.62 10.58 50.94
C THR A 337 41.24 12.03 50.63
N ASN A 338 41.31 12.39 49.34
CA ASN A 338 40.88 13.69 48.84
C ASN A 338 39.33 13.72 48.74
N PRO A 339 38.63 14.76 49.26
CA PRO A 339 37.17 14.82 49.25
C PRO A 339 36.56 15.14 47.88
N THR A 340 37.35 15.55 46.89
CA THR A 340 36.87 16.06 45.61
C THR A 340 36.05 15.01 44.86
N ILE A 341 34.85 15.40 44.44
CA ILE A 341 33.96 14.71 43.50
C ILE A 341 33.48 15.78 42.53
N ARG A 342 33.72 15.60 41.22
CA ARG A 342 33.37 16.58 40.19
C ARG A 342 32.71 15.88 39.00
N PHE A 343 31.58 16.41 38.56
CA PHE A 343 30.97 16.04 37.28
C PHE A 343 31.66 16.81 36.14
N SER A 344 32.10 16.09 35.11
CA SER A 344 32.73 16.69 33.92
C SER A 344 31.71 16.77 32.80
N PHE A 345 31.52 17.96 32.24
CA PHE A 345 30.52 18.24 31.20
C PHE A 345 31.12 19.01 30.00
N GLN A 346 32.45 19.13 29.93
CA GLN A 346 33.15 19.82 28.85
C GLN A 346 32.72 19.25 27.49
N ASN A 347 32.30 20.11 26.56
CA ASN A 347 31.84 19.82 25.20
C ASN A 347 30.62 18.88 25.08
N MET A 348 30.09 18.34 26.18
CA MET A 348 28.98 17.38 26.16
C MET A 348 27.72 17.94 25.50
N ILE A 349 27.44 19.23 25.64
CA ILE A 349 26.23 19.85 25.05
C ILE A 349 26.41 20.02 23.55
N GLU A 350 27.54 20.58 23.11
CA GLU A 350 27.86 20.83 21.70
C GLU A 350 27.92 19.50 20.92
N ASP A 351 28.62 18.49 21.45
CA ASP A 351 28.71 17.15 20.86
C ASP A 351 27.33 16.47 20.74
N PHE A 352 26.43 16.76 21.70
CA PHE A 352 25.09 16.16 21.71
C PHE A 352 24.10 16.89 20.82
N GLU A 353 24.23 18.21 20.66
CA GLU A 353 23.46 18.99 19.69
C GLU A 353 23.76 18.55 18.25
N GLU A 354 25.03 18.31 17.92
CA GLU A 354 25.42 17.78 16.61
C GLU A 354 24.80 16.40 16.35
N LEU A 355 24.88 15.50 17.34
CA LEU A 355 24.26 14.17 17.25
C LEU A 355 22.73 14.24 17.09
N ILE A 356 22.04 15.14 17.82
CA ILE A 356 20.58 15.27 17.76
C ILE A 356 20.10 15.67 16.37
N ASN A 357 20.81 16.57 15.68
CA ASN A 357 20.40 17.06 14.37
C ASN A 357 20.38 15.97 13.29
N GLU A 358 21.10 14.87 13.51
CA GLU A 358 21.12 13.72 12.60
C GLU A 358 20.04 12.67 12.91
N LEU A 359 19.33 12.80 14.04
CA LEU A 359 18.31 11.83 14.47
C LEU A 359 16.92 12.15 13.91
N GLY A 360 16.30 11.16 13.26
CA GLY A 360 14.88 11.23 12.87
C GLY A 360 14.63 11.82 11.48
N LEU A 361 15.40 11.39 10.49
CA LEU A 361 15.16 11.76 9.08
C LEU A 361 13.80 11.23 8.59
N ILE A 362 13.01 12.09 7.95
CA ILE A 362 11.76 11.70 7.30
C ILE A 362 12.09 11.16 5.91
N VAL A 363 11.67 9.93 5.65
CA VAL A 363 11.83 9.29 4.32
C VAL A 363 10.50 9.37 3.58
N PHE A 364 10.52 9.94 2.38
CA PHE A 364 9.37 10.07 1.49
C PHE A 364 9.85 10.10 0.04
N SER A 365 9.01 9.70 -0.90
CA SER A 365 9.33 9.78 -2.33
C SER A 365 8.53 10.89 -3.01
N ASN A 366 9.22 11.63 -3.90
CA ASN A 366 8.60 12.63 -4.77
C ASN A 366 8.30 12.06 -6.17
N ALA A 367 8.39 10.75 -6.35
CA ALA A 367 8.16 10.11 -7.63
C ALA A 367 6.74 10.40 -8.16
N PHE A 368 6.67 10.82 -9.42
CA PHE A 368 5.44 11.17 -10.10
C PHE A 368 5.23 10.22 -11.28
N ALA A 369 4.29 9.29 -11.11
CA ALA A 369 4.10 8.17 -12.01
C ALA A 369 3.94 8.54 -13.50
N PRO A 370 3.26 9.64 -13.88
CA PRO A 370 3.16 10.03 -15.29
C PRO A 370 4.49 10.36 -15.99
N PHE A 371 5.54 10.73 -15.24
CA PHE A 371 6.85 11.05 -15.81
C PHE A 371 7.91 9.98 -15.54
N THR A 372 7.63 9.06 -14.62
CA THR A 372 8.47 7.88 -14.38
C THR A 372 8.64 7.06 -15.65
N LYS A 373 9.90 6.75 -15.98
CA LYS A 373 10.26 5.96 -17.17
C LYS A 373 10.76 4.60 -16.76
N MET A 374 10.27 3.57 -17.42
CA MET A 374 10.71 2.20 -17.21
C MET A 374 11.18 1.60 -18.52
N THR A 375 12.36 0.97 -18.47
CA THR A 375 12.96 0.26 -19.60
C THR A 375 12.97 -1.21 -19.26
N VAL A 376 12.19 -1.97 -20.03
CA VAL A 376 12.13 -3.43 -19.98
C VAL A 376 12.73 -3.98 -21.28
N PRO A 377 13.32 -5.20 -21.25
CA PRO A 377 13.77 -5.84 -22.47
C PRO A 377 12.56 -6.16 -23.36
N ASN A 378 12.70 -6.02 -24.69
CA ASN A 378 11.60 -6.31 -25.61
C ASN A 378 11.27 -7.80 -25.71
N LEU A 379 12.27 -8.65 -25.46
CA LEU A 379 12.15 -10.11 -25.50
C LEU A 379 13.14 -10.71 -24.51
N SER A 380 12.73 -11.74 -23.78
CA SER A 380 13.62 -12.52 -22.91
C SER A 380 13.25 -13.99 -22.97
N TYR A 381 14.14 -14.86 -22.50
CA TYR A 381 13.94 -16.30 -22.54
C TYR A 381 13.89 -16.90 -21.14
N VAL A 382 13.20 -18.03 -21.01
CA VAL A 382 13.21 -18.85 -19.80
C VAL A 382 14.65 -19.18 -19.39
N ASP A 383 14.92 -19.12 -18.08
CA ASP A 383 16.21 -19.32 -17.43
C ASP A 383 17.33 -18.33 -17.81
N GLU A 384 17.03 -17.32 -18.62
CA GLU A 384 17.95 -16.23 -18.94
C GLU A 384 17.80 -15.08 -17.94
N THR A 385 18.94 -14.52 -17.53
CA THR A 385 18.95 -13.31 -16.70
C THR A 385 18.75 -12.08 -17.57
N PHE A 386 17.82 -11.21 -17.19
CA PHE A 386 17.58 -9.93 -17.84
C PHE A 386 17.39 -8.82 -16.82
N GLU A 387 17.49 -7.57 -17.27
CA GLU A 387 17.48 -6.39 -16.39
C GLU A 387 16.32 -5.45 -16.71
N ILE A 388 15.78 -4.82 -15.65
CA ILE A 388 14.80 -3.74 -15.75
C ILE A 388 15.42 -2.49 -15.14
N ARG A 389 15.21 -1.35 -15.81
CA ARG A 389 15.68 -0.04 -15.35
C ARG A 389 14.50 0.89 -15.13
N LEU A 390 14.53 1.64 -14.03
CA LEU A 390 13.49 2.58 -13.63
C LEU A 390 14.12 3.96 -13.37
N GLN A 391 13.56 5.02 -13.94
CA GLN A 391 13.94 6.40 -13.67
C GLN A 391 12.74 7.13 -13.07
N LEU A 392 12.91 7.63 -11.85
CA LEU A 392 11.89 8.35 -11.10
C LEU A 392 12.03 9.86 -11.37
N PHE A 393 10.89 10.51 -11.64
CA PHE A 393 10.84 11.95 -11.89
C PHE A 393 9.83 12.60 -10.96
N ASN A 394 10.10 13.84 -10.53
CA ASN A 394 9.14 14.63 -9.77
C ASN A 394 8.10 15.31 -10.70
N PRO A 395 7.06 15.96 -10.15
CA PRO A 395 6.06 16.70 -10.95
C PRO A 395 6.63 17.86 -11.80
N HIS A 396 7.89 18.26 -11.55
CA HIS A 396 8.60 19.30 -12.28
C HIS A 396 9.55 18.75 -13.36
N HIS A 397 9.47 17.45 -13.68
CA HIS A 397 10.33 16.74 -14.63
C HIS A 397 11.81 16.65 -14.23
N GLU A 398 12.13 16.80 -12.95
CA GLU A 398 13.49 16.63 -12.45
C GLU A 398 13.68 15.19 -11.97
N LEU A 399 14.86 14.64 -12.25
CA LEU A 399 15.22 13.27 -11.85
C LEU A 399 15.40 13.21 -10.33
N THR A 400 14.72 12.29 -9.66
CA THR A 400 14.86 12.10 -8.22
C THR A 400 16.00 11.13 -7.91
N GLN A 401 17.06 11.64 -7.29
CA GLN A 401 18.18 10.82 -6.79
C GLN A 401 17.90 10.42 -5.34
N GLU A 402 17.01 9.46 -5.18
CA GLU A 402 16.54 8.99 -3.88
C GLU A 402 17.41 7.81 -3.40
N GLU A 403 18.69 8.07 -3.07
CA GLU A 403 19.69 7.05 -2.67
C GLU A 403 19.26 6.17 -1.48
N ALA A 404 18.35 6.67 -0.63
CA ALA A 404 17.92 6.01 0.60
C ALA A 404 16.48 5.44 0.54
N ILE A 405 15.85 5.40 -0.63
CA ILE A 405 14.45 4.96 -0.76
C ILE A 405 14.38 3.50 -1.18
N ASP A 406 13.63 2.71 -0.41
CA ASP A 406 13.34 1.31 -0.72
C ASP A 406 12.43 1.23 -1.96
N VAL A 407 13.04 1.05 -3.13
CA VAL A 407 12.34 0.82 -4.39
C VAL A 407 12.48 -0.65 -4.76
N GLN A 408 11.36 -1.33 -4.94
CA GLN A 408 11.29 -2.74 -5.32
C GLN A 408 10.56 -2.87 -6.65
N ILE A 409 11.12 -3.64 -7.57
CA ILE A 409 10.48 -4.01 -8.83
C ILE A 409 10.20 -5.51 -8.77
N CYS A 410 8.99 -5.89 -9.14
CA CYS A 410 8.51 -7.26 -9.13
C CYS A 410 7.87 -7.61 -10.48
N LEU A 411 7.90 -8.89 -10.83
CA LEU A 411 7.22 -9.42 -12.01
C LEU A 411 6.01 -10.23 -11.58
N VAL A 412 4.85 -10.00 -12.19
CA VAL A 412 3.66 -10.82 -12.01
C VAL A 412 3.48 -11.69 -13.23
N ASP A 413 3.54 -13.00 -13.03
CA ASP A 413 3.45 -14.00 -14.09
C ASP A 413 1.99 -14.18 -14.58
N PRO A 414 1.76 -14.96 -15.67
CA PRO A 414 0.42 -15.24 -16.18
C PRO A 414 -0.52 -15.95 -15.20
N THR A 415 0.02 -16.58 -14.16
CA THR A 415 -0.73 -17.25 -13.08
C THR A 415 -1.02 -16.32 -11.88
N GLU A 416 -0.72 -15.02 -12.03
CA GLU A 416 -0.81 -14.00 -11.00
C GLU A 416 0.20 -14.18 -9.84
N LYS A 417 1.26 -14.98 -10.01
CA LYS A 417 2.31 -15.15 -9.01
C LYS A 417 3.35 -14.03 -9.14
N LEU A 418 3.72 -13.46 -8.00
CA LEU A 418 4.71 -12.40 -7.90
C LEU A 418 6.13 -12.98 -7.74
N THR A 419 7.05 -12.54 -8.59
CA THR A 419 8.47 -12.87 -8.60
C THR A 419 9.27 -11.62 -8.25
N ARG A 420 10.07 -11.69 -7.18
CA ARG A 420 10.97 -10.60 -6.77
C ARG A 420 12.23 -10.58 -7.64
N SER A 421 12.90 -9.44 -7.66
CA SER A 421 14.19 -9.33 -8.32
C SER A 421 15.27 -10.18 -7.65
N LEU A 422 16.29 -10.56 -8.41
CA LEU A 422 17.44 -11.34 -7.93
C LEU A 422 18.32 -10.55 -6.96
N TYR A 423 18.29 -9.22 -7.03
CA TYR A 423 19.04 -8.32 -6.16
C TYR A 423 18.31 -6.98 -5.98
N PRO A 424 18.56 -6.22 -4.90
CA PRO A 424 17.95 -4.92 -4.67
C PRO A 424 18.26 -3.93 -5.82
N CYS A 425 17.38 -2.94 -6.02
CA CYS A 425 17.62 -1.88 -6.99
C CYS A 425 18.93 -1.15 -6.71
N GLN A 426 19.78 -1.03 -7.72
CA GLN A 426 21.07 -0.35 -7.66
C GLN A 426 20.96 0.98 -8.42
N LEU A 427 21.36 2.09 -7.80
CA LEU A 427 21.41 3.39 -8.45
C LEU A 427 22.62 3.47 -9.40
N GLU A 428 22.37 3.76 -10.68
CA GLU A 428 23.39 4.00 -11.69
C GLU A 428 23.78 5.49 -11.76
N GLU A 429 24.93 5.80 -12.39
CA GLU A 429 25.44 7.17 -12.53
C GLU A 429 24.48 8.10 -13.30
N ASP A 430 23.64 7.53 -14.16
CA ASP A 430 22.60 8.25 -14.91
C ASP A 430 21.31 8.48 -14.08
N GLY A 431 21.32 8.08 -12.80
CA GLY A 431 20.22 8.14 -11.85
C GLY A 431 19.09 7.15 -12.11
N SER A 432 19.32 6.13 -12.95
CA SER A 432 18.39 5.00 -13.09
C SER A 432 18.60 3.95 -12.00
N LEU A 433 17.51 3.32 -11.56
CA LEU A 433 17.50 2.19 -10.67
C LEU A 433 17.46 0.91 -11.49
N ARG A 434 18.51 0.09 -11.38
CA ARG A 434 18.64 -1.19 -12.10
C ARG A 434 18.39 -2.37 -11.18
N THR A 435 17.65 -3.35 -11.67
CA THR A 435 17.54 -4.67 -11.04
C THR A 435 17.40 -5.79 -12.06
N GLY A 436 17.65 -7.03 -11.65
CA GLY A 436 17.69 -8.21 -12.53
C GLY A 436 16.69 -9.28 -12.16
N PHE A 437 16.26 -10.07 -13.14
CA PHE A 437 15.31 -11.17 -13.00
C PHE A 437 15.78 -12.41 -13.75
N ARG A 438 15.31 -13.57 -13.29
CA ARG A 438 15.36 -14.84 -14.00
C ARG A 438 14.05 -15.57 -13.70
N VAL A 439 13.38 -16.07 -14.73
CA VAL A 439 12.08 -16.74 -14.59
C VAL A 439 12.08 -18.09 -15.28
N GLU A 440 11.23 -18.99 -14.79
CA GLU A 440 11.17 -20.39 -15.23
C GLU A 440 9.95 -20.69 -16.13
N LEU A 441 9.00 -19.76 -16.22
CA LEU A 441 7.76 -19.93 -16.99
C LEU A 441 7.74 -18.96 -18.19
N ALA A 442 7.40 -19.48 -19.37
CA ALA A 442 7.12 -18.65 -20.54
C ALA A 442 5.73 -17.97 -20.42
N GLY A 443 5.60 -16.78 -20.99
CA GLY A 443 4.35 -16.03 -21.03
C GLY A 443 4.53 -14.52 -20.91
N ILE A 444 3.40 -13.82 -20.73
CA ILE A 444 3.36 -12.37 -20.57
C ILE A 444 3.38 -12.03 -19.09
N TYR A 445 4.42 -11.32 -18.68
CA TYR A 445 4.59 -10.81 -17.32
C TYR A 445 4.20 -9.34 -17.26
N ASN A 446 3.58 -8.92 -16.15
CA ASN A 446 3.39 -7.51 -15.84
C ASN A 446 4.46 -7.07 -14.85
N VAL A 447 4.96 -5.85 -15.01
CA VAL A 447 5.92 -5.27 -14.06
C VAL A 447 5.18 -4.43 -13.02
N GLU A 448 5.45 -4.69 -11.75
CA GLU A 448 4.92 -3.93 -10.62
C GLU A 448 6.06 -3.24 -9.87
N VAL A 449 5.87 -1.97 -9.54
CA VAL A 449 6.86 -1.16 -8.81
C VAL A 449 6.28 -0.83 -7.44
N PHE A 450 7.13 -0.92 -6.42
CA PHE A 450 6.81 -0.54 -5.05
C PHE A 450 7.83 0.48 -4.57
N ILE A 451 7.35 1.53 -3.90
CA ILE A 451 8.19 2.56 -3.29
C ILE A 451 7.81 2.63 -1.82
N LEU A 452 8.80 2.48 -0.92
CA LEU A 452 8.61 2.41 0.53
C LEU A 452 7.57 1.35 0.94
N GLY A 453 7.57 0.22 0.24
CA GLY A 453 6.62 -0.86 0.46
C GLY A 453 5.19 -0.56 0.01
N ARG A 454 4.93 0.44 -0.84
CA ARG A 454 3.58 0.67 -1.40
C ARG A 454 3.55 0.57 -2.92
N PRO A 455 2.48 0.01 -3.52
CA PRO A 455 2.34 -0.02 -4.97
C PRO A 455 2.45 1.38 -5.58
N PHE A 456 3.29 1.51 -6.61
CA PHE A 456 3.47 2.74 -7.37
C PHE A 456 2.92 2.55 -8.79
N TYR A 457 1.78 3.19 -9.06
CA TYR A 457 0.98 2.95 -10.26
C TYR A 457 1.58 3.62 -11.50
N ILE A 458 2.50 2.94 -12.17
CA ILE A 458 3.00 3.31 -13.50
C ILE A 458 2.15 2.70 -14.61
N HIS A 459 2.26 3.25 -15.83
CA HIS A 459 1.59 2.67 -16.98
C HIS A 459 2.04 1.22 -17.20
N ASN A 460 1.10 0.28 -17.32
CA ASN A 460 1.39 -1.14 -17.44
C ASN A 460 2.40 -1.40 -18.55
N GLN A 461 3.55 -1.96 -18.16
CA GLN A 461 4.55 -2.47 -19.09
C GLN A 461 4.51 -3.99 -19.04
N GLN A 462 4.37 -4.59 -20.21
CA GLN A 462 4.32 -6.04 -20.37
C GLN A 462 5.64 -6.53 -20.95
N LEU A 463 6.09 -7.66 -20.42
CA LEU A 463 7.29 -8.36 -20.86
C LEU A 463 6.89 -9.74 -21.37
N GLU A 464 7.27 -10.06 -22.60
CA GLU A 464 7.04 -11.39 -23.18
C GLU A 464 8.29 -12.27 -23.00
N ILE A 465 8.09 -13.44 -22.41
CA ILE A 465 9.15 -14.40 -22.12
C ILE A 465 8.88 -15.69 -22.88
N MET A 466 9.85 -16.14 -23.68
CA MET A 466 9.72 -17.30 -24.56
C MET A 466 10.57 -18.50 -24.10
N GLU A 467 10.18 -19.70 -24.50
CA GLU A 467 11.01 -20.90 -24.34
C GLU A 467 12.21 -20.88 -25.31
N ARG A 468 13.37 -21.37 -24.85
CA ARG A 468 14.54 -21.60 -25.72
C ARG A 468 14.35 -22.90 -26.48
N PHE A 469 14.14 -22.80 -27.80
CA PHE A 469 14.24 -23.96 -28.69
C PHE A 469 15.71 -24.22 -29.02
N HIS A 470 16.30 -25.23 -28.40
CA HIS A 470 17.57 -25.78 -28.86
C HIS A 470 17.34 -26.66 -30.10
N PHE A 471 17.63 -26.14 -31.30
CA PHE A 471 17.82 -27.00 -32.45
C PHE A 471 19.17 -27.71 -32.29
N THR A 472 19.14 -28.97 -31.85
CA THR A 472 20.27 -29.89 -32.02
C THR A 472 20.36 -30.21 -33.51
N SER A 473 21.35 -29.65 -34.20
CA SER A 473 21.74 -30.11 -35.53
C SER A 473 22.57 -31.39 -35.39
N GLU A 474 21.89 -32.51 -35.17
CA GLU A 474 22.29 -33.84 -35.62
C GLU A 474 21.23 -34.18 -36.68
N ASP A 475 21.54 -34.30 -37.97
CA ASP A 475 22.25 -35.43 -38.53
C ASP A 475 22.87 -35.13 -39.90
N GLY A 476 23.91 -35.89 -40.23
CA GLY A 476 24.38 -36.06 -41.60
C GLY A 476 23.34 -36.78 -42.48
N TYR A 477 23.48 -36.60 -43.79
CA TYR A 477 23.06 -37.45 -44.91
C TYR A 477 22.10 -38.62 -44.55
N ASP A 478 20.89 -38.73 -45.11
CA ASP A 478 20.70 -38.96 -46.55
C ASP A 478 19.22 -38.84 -46.99
N SER A 479 19.06 -38.42 -48.25
CA SER A 479 17.93 -38.52 -49.19
C SER A 479 16.46 -38.30 -48.75
N CYS A 480 15.83 -37.29 -49.35
CA CYS A 480 14.78 -37.50 -50.37
C CYS A 480 14.40 -36.18 -51.06
N ASN A 481 14.64 -36.11 -52.37
CA ASN A 481 14.01 -35.14 -53.27
C ASN A 481 12.51 -35.46 -53.40
N ASP A 482 11.62 -34.50 -53.14
CA ASP A 482 10.80 -33.88 -54.19
C ASP A 482 9.74 -32.92 -53.63
N ALA A 483 9.48 -31.88 -54.44
CA ALA A 483 8.23 -31.13 -54.56
C ALA A 483 7.78 -30.18 -53.42
N MET A 484 7.94 -28.86 -53.63
CA MET A 484 6.91 -27.95 -54.19
C MET A 484 6.99 -26.50 -53.65
N LYS A 485 6.86 -25.58 -54.61
CA LYS A 485 6.85 -24.11 -54.54
C LYS A 485 5.73 -23.53 -53.65
N SER A 486 6.00 -22.40 -52.99
CA SER A 486 5.16 -21.16 -53.04
C SER A 486 5.76 -20.02 -52.18
N PRO A 487 5.32 -18.75 -52.31
CA PRO A 487 6.23 -17.64 -52.57
C PRO A 487 6.25 -16.56 -51.48
N VAL A 488 7.29 -15.74 -51.54
CA VAL A 488 7.39 -14.42 -50.88
C VAL A 488 6.48 -13.42 -51.61
N PRO A 489 5.80 -12.51 -50.88
CA PRO A 489 5.45 -11.22 -51.46
C PRO A 489 6.13 -10.04 -50.75
N ASP A 490 6.48 -9.09 -51.60
CA ASP A 490 7.29 -7.90 -51.40
C ASP A 490 6.69 -6.80 -50.51
N LEU A 491 7.62 -6.02 -49.97
CA LEU A 491 7.47 -4.69 -49.40
C LEU A 491 6.88 -3.68 -50.39
N VAL A 492 5.85 -2.93 -49.96
CA VAL A 492 5.49 -1.62 -50.54
C VAL A 492 5.37 -0.58 -49.42
N ARG A 493 6.18 0.49 -49.55
CA ARG A 493 6.13 1.73 -48.77
C ARG A 493 4.83 2.50 -49.07
N SER A 494 4.18 3.04 -48.03
CA SER A 494 3.42 4.30 -48.14
C SER A 494 3.44 5.07 -46.81
N GLN A 495 3.64 6.38 -46.92
CA GLN A 495 3.61 7.37 -45.83
C GLN A 495 2.16 7.73 -45.46
N GLY A 496 1.95 8.13 -44.19
CA GLY A 496 0.85 9.03 -43.79
C GLY A 496 -0.33 8.37 -43.08
N ASP A 497 -0.35 8.48 -41.75
CA ASP A 497 -1.49 8.86 -40.89
C ASP A 497 -1.37 8.20 -39.50
N MET A 498 -0.98 9.02 -38.51
CA MET A 498 -1.04 8.64 -37.09
C MET A 498 -2.50 8.41 -36.69
N LYS A 499 -2.87 7.14 -36.51
CA LYS A 499 -4.01 6.76 -35.65
C LYS A 499 -3.49 6.48 -34.24
N PRO A 500 -4.21 6.89 -33.18
CA PRO A 500 -3.90 6.41 -31.83
C PRO A 500 -4.09 4.89 -31.81
N LEU A 501 -3.04 4.16 -31.42
CA LEU A 501 -3.11 2.73 -31.14
C LEU A 501 -4.07 2.53 -29.97
N ALA A 502 -5.24 1.97 -30.25
CA ALA A 502 -6.12 1.41 -29.25
C ALA A 502 -5.34 0.34 -28.48
N SER A 503 -5.17 0.54 -27.18
CA SER A 503 -4.65 -0.45 -26.23
C SER A 503 -5.46 -1.76 -26.33
N PRO A 504 -4.81 -2.94 -26.22
CA PRO A 504 -5.51 -4.21 -26.37
C PRO A 504 -6.52 -4.42 -25.24
N ARG A 505 -7.73 -4.75 -25.65
CA ARG A 505 -8.89 -5.13 -24.83
C ARG A 505 -8.56 -6.37 -24.00
N ARG A 506 -8.89 -6.37 -22.71
CA ARG A 506 -9.42 -7.57 -22.04
C ARG A 506 -10.91 -7.37 -21.77
N PRO A 507 -11.76 -8.40 -21.97
CA PRO A 507 -13.08 -8.44 -21.37
C PRO A 507 -12.89 -8.73 -19.88
N PHE A 508 -13.25 -7.79 -19.01
CA PHE A 508 -13.46 -8.09 -17.60
C PHE A 508 -14.79 -8.83 -17.48
N SER A 509 -14.73 -10.15 -17.32
CA SER A 509 -15.90 -10.96 -17.00
C SER A 509 -16.38 -10.64 -15.58
N LEU A 510 -17.59 -10.10 -15.47
CA LEU A 510 -18.37 -10.08 -14.23
C LEU A 510 -18.75 -11.52 -13.85
N SER A 511 -18.07 -12.09 -12.85
CA SER A 511 -18.66 -12.96 -11.82
C SER A 511 -17.56 -13.65 -11.00
N SER A 512 -16.92 -12.90 -10.12
CA SER A 512 -16.55 -13.43 -8.80
C SER A 512 -16.42 -12.22 -7.89
N THR A 513 -16.98 -12.33 -6.70
CA THR A 513 -16.67 -11.47 -5.57
C THR A 513 -15.15 -11.49 -5.37
N ARG A 514 -14.44 -10.57 -6.04
CA ARG A 514 -13.02 -10.31 -5.80
C ARG A 514 -12.98 -9.65 -4.42
N SER A 515 -12.68 -10.49 -3.44
CA SER A 515 -12.02 -10.11 -2.20
C SER A 515 -11.09 -8.92 -2.46
N GLU A 516 -11.25 -7.86 -1.67
CA GLU A 516 -10.25 -6.81 -1.51
C GLU A 516 -8.94 -7.46 -1.04
N ARG A 517 -8.17 -8.01 -2.00
CA ARG A 517 -6.81 -8.48 -1.75
C ARG A 517 -5.93 -7.25 -1.58
N CYS A 518 -5.89 -6.77 -0.34
CA CYS A 518 -4.82 -5.91 0.15
C CYS A 518 -3.50 -6.67 -0.13
N ARG A 519 -2.79 -6.28 -1.19
CA ARG A 519 -1.48 -6.85 -1.55
C ARG A 519 -0.48 -6.40 -0.49
N MET A 520 -0.29 -7.24 0.52
CA MET A 520 0.65 -7.01 1.60
C MET A 520 2.09 -7.09 1.10
N THR A 521 2.81 -5.97 1.16
CA THR A 521 4.27 -5.94 1.06
C THR A 521 4.86 -6.31 2.42
N PHE A 522 5.59 -7.42 2.49
CA PHE A 522 6.35 -7.81 3.66
C PHE A 522 7.83 -7.43 3.51
N THR A 523 8.46 -7.14 4.63
CA THR A 523 9.89 -6.84 4.79
C THR A 523 10.61 -8.05 5.39
N CYS A 524 11.91 -8.19 5.10
CA CYS A 524 12.77 -9.20 5.73
C CYS A 524 13.82 -8.49 6.58
N PRO A 525 13.48 -7.88 7.72
CA PRO A 525 14.39 -6.98 8.44
C PRO A 525 15.66 -7.72 8.88
N PRO A 526 16.86 -7.16 8.63
CA PRO A 526 18.10 -7.78 9.06
C PRO A 526 18.26 -7.67 10.57
N PHE A 527 18.47 -8.79 11.26
CA PHE A 527 18.80 -8.80 12.69
C PHE A 527 19.71 -9.98 13.05
N HIS A 528 20.22 -9.95 14.27
CA HIS A 528 21.15 -10.93 14.81
C HIS A 528 20.79 -11.29 16.27
N LEU A 529 21.50 -12.25 16.84
CA LEU A 529 21.35 -12.67 18.24
C LEU A 529 22.04 -11.67 19.17
N ASP A 530 21.33 -11.23 20.21
CA ASP A 530 21.88 -10.35 21.24
C ASP A 530 22.72 -11.16 22.23
N GLU A 531 24.04 -11.05 22.07
CA GLU A 531 25.05 -11.67 22.92
C GLU A 531 24.89 -11.32 24.41
N SER A 532 24.31 -10.16 24.74
CA SER A 532 24.09 -9.77 26.13
C SER A 532 23.03 -10.61 26.86
N THR A 533 22.20 -11.33 26.10
CA THR A 533 21.12 -12.19 26.60
C THR A 533 21.49 -13.68 26.59
N LEU A 534 22.69 -14.02 26.11
CA LEU A 534 23.14 -15.39 25.89
C LEU A 534 23.26 -16.20 27.19
N HIS A 535 22.67 -17.40 27.18
CA HIS A 535 22.82 -18.38 28.24
C HIS A 535 24.24 -18.98 28.32
N LYS A 536 24.70 -19.23 29.55
CA LYS A 536 26.05 -19.76 29.86
C LYS A 536 26.43 -21.10 29.20
N ASN A 537 25.44 -21.89 28.77
CA ASN A 537 25.64 -23.21 28.16
C ASN A 537 25.38 -23.21 26.64
N CYS A 538 25.27 -22.03 26.02
CA CYS A 538 25.01 -21.85 24.60
C CYS A 538 26.18 -21.06 23.98
N TYR A 539 26.37 -21.21 22.67
CA TYR A 539 27.44 -20.59 21.91
C TYR A 539 26.86 -19.84 20.71
N ILE A 540 27.30 -18.60 20.46
CA ILE A 540 26.88 -17.76 19.32
C ILE A 540 28.05 -17.56 18.35
N SER A 541 27.79 -17.65 17.04
CA SER A 541 28.81 -17.46 15.99
C SER A 541 29.34 -16.03 15.91
N GLY A 542 30.53 -15.85 15.32
CA GLY A 542 31.09 -14.51 15.10
C GLY A 542 30.19 -13.57 14.28
N CYS A 543 29.37 -14.11 13.37
CA CYS A 543 28.36 -13.34 12.63
C CYS A 543 27.06 -13.08 13.42
N LYS A 544 26.96 -13.59 14.65
CA LYS A 544 25.80 -13.47 15.55
C LYS A 544 24.49 -14.02 14.98
N ARG A 545 24.54 -14.89 13.96
CA ARG A 545 23.35 -15.48 13.31
C ARG A 545 23.11 -16.94 13.66
N ILE A 546 24.06 -17.59 14.35
CA ILE A 546 23.98 -19.01 14.69
C ILE A 546 24.10 -19.16 16.20
N ILE A 547 23.20 -19.95 16.80
CA ILE A 547 23.29 -20.40 18.20
C ILE A 547 23.37 -21.93 18.27
N SER A 548 24.26 -22.46 19.11
CA SER A 548 24.44 -23.91 19.31
C SER A 548 24.66 -24.29 20.77
N ASN A 549 24.32 -25.53 21.12
CA ASN A 549 24.58 -26.13 22.44
C ASN A 549 25.94 -26.88 22.53
N THR A 550 26.74 -26.94 21.45
CA THR A 550 28.07 -27.57 21.47
C THR A 550 29.17 -26.72 20.84
N THR A 551 30.42 -26.94 21.25
CA THR A 551 31.62 -26.27 20.71
C THR A 551 32.16 -26.92 19.43
N THR A 552 31.58 -28.03 19.00
CA THR A 552 32.12 -28.94 17.96
C THR A 552 32.05 -28.39 16.53
N ALA A 553 31.35 -27.27 16.30
CA ALA A 553 31.40 -26.52 15.05
C ALA A 553 32.69 -25.66 14.98
N LEU A 554 33.84 -26.31 14.80
CA LEU A 554 35.17 -25.69 14.72
C LEU A 554 35.31 -24.78 13.47
N SER A 555 35.23 -23.45 13.67
CA SER A 555 36.20 -22.47 13.10
C SER A 555 35.91 -20.98 13.35
N GLN A 556 34.78 -20.55 13.94
CA GLN A 556 34.41 -19.12 13.95
C GLN A 556 33.85 -18.53 15.26
N TYR A 557 34.09 -19.14 16.41
CA TYR A 557 33.49 -18.69 17.68
C TYR A 557 34.51 -17.97 18.57
N HIS A 558 34.33 -16.66 18.79
CA HIS A 558 35.05 -15.91 19.83
C HIS A 558 34.33 -16.10 21.16
N THR A 559 35.03 -16.64 22.16
CA THR A 559 34.59 -16.61 23.55
C THR A 559 34.88 -15.23 24.13
N THR A 560 33.85 -14.51 24.55
CA THR A 560 34.01 -13.37 25.46
C THR A 560 33.11 -13.52 26.68
N LEU A 561 33.78 -13.70 27.83
CA LEU A 561 33.18 -13.63 29.15
C LEU A 561 32.51 -12.26 29.37
N THR A 562 31.22 -12.27 29.69
CA THR A 562 30.71 -11.66 30.94
C THR A 562 29.38 -12.31 31.29
N ASN A 563 29.39 -13.11 32.36
CA ASN A 563 28.19 -13.65 33.01
C ASN A 563 27.20 -12.54 33.36
N LYS A 564 25.99 -12.61 32.81
CA LYS A 564 24.76 -12.33 33.55
C LYS A 564 23.86 -13.55 33.39
N GLY A 565 23.41 -14.09 34.51
CA GLY A 565 22.56 -15.27 34.55
C GLY A 565 21.21 -15.00 33.91
N SER A 566 21.14 -15.08 32.59
CA SER A 566 19.88 -15.25 31.88
C SER A 566 19.29 -16.57 32.34
N VAL A 567 18.00 -16.53 32.70
CA VAL A 567 17.24 -17.69 33.15
C VAL A 567 16.72 -18.48 31.92
N TYR A 568 16.87 -17.92 30.71
CA TYR A 568 16.48 -18.51 29.43
C TYR A 568 17.64 -19.28 28.80
N ASN A 569 17.43 -20.51 28.31
CA ASN A 569 18.45 -21.39 27.69
C ASN A 569 18.78 -21.01 26.23
N GLY A 570 18.94 -19.71 25.95
CA GLY A 570 19.04 -19.22 24.58
C GLY A 570 19.59 -17.81 24.48
N ALA A 571 19.20 -17.11 23.42
CA ALA A 571 19.45 -15.69 23.22
C ALA A 571 18.26 -15.01 22.51
N ALA A 572 18.07 -13.73 22.80
CA ALA A 572 17.11 -12.85 22.14
C ALA A 572 17.59 -12.43 20.74
N GLY A 573 16.67 -12.01 19.88
CA GLY A 573 17.00 -11.20 18.72
C GLY A 573 17.36 -9.77 19.11
N SER A 574 18.17 -9.11 18.28
CA SER A 574 18.65 -7.73 18.48
C SER A 574 17.60 -6.66 18.17
N ILE A 575 16.43 -7.05 17.65
CA ILE A 575 15.32 -6.16 17.32
C ILE A 575 14.01 -6.75 17.86
N SER A 576 13.00 -5.90 17.96
CA SER A 576 11.61 -6.29 18.18
C SER A 576 10.74 -5.90 16.98
N PHE A 577 9.58 -6.54 16.88
CA PHE A 577 8.57 -6.31 15.85
C PHE A 577 7.33 -5.67 16.47
N PHE A 578 6.80 -4.61 15.87
CA PHE A 578 5.58 -3.92 16.34
C PHE A 578 4.95 -3.17 15.17
N SER A 579 3.65 -2.86 15.26
CA SER A 579 2.92 -2.23 14.15
C SER A 579 3.48 -0.84 13.82
N PRO A 580 3.70 -0.51 12.53
CA PRO A 580 3.39 -1.31 11.34
C PRO A 580 4.39 -2.47 11.10
N CYS A 581 3.89 -3.70 10.95
CA CYS A 581 4.71 -4.91 10.85
C CYS A 581 4.13 -5.97 9.91
N ALA A 582 4.65 -6.01 8.68
CA ALA A 582 4.63 -7.20 7.81
C ALA A 582 6.08 -7.69 7.68
N ALA A 583 6.51 -8.62 8.54
CA ALA A 583 7.91 -9.04 8.64
C ALA A 583 8.07 -10.56 8.48
N TYR A 584 9.08 -10.99 7.72
CA TYR A 584 9.37 -12.41 7.49
C TYR A 584 10.83 -12.72 7.80
N PHE A 585 11.07 -13.81 8.53
CA PHE A 585 12.41 -14.38 8.72
C PHE A 585 12.36 -15.91 8.80
N GLU A 586 13.49 -16.57 8.60
CA GLU A 586 13.56 -18.03 8.65
C GLU A 586 14.53 -18.50 9.74
N VAL A 587 14.22 -19.65 10.33
CA VAL A 587 15.08 -20.36 11.27
C VAL A 587 15.43 -21.70 10.68
N GLU A 588 16.69 -21.88 10.34
CA GLU A 588 17.26 -23.15 9.92
C GLU A 588 17.68 -23.95 11.15
N ILE A 589 17.06 -25.11 11.32
CA ILE A 589 17.22 -26.02 12.46
C ILE A 589 18.04 -27.23 12.00
N LYS A 590 19.15 -27.49 12.68
CA LYS A 590 19.97 -28.70 12.52
C LYS A 590 20.14 -29.37 13.87
N TYR A 591 19.90 -30.66 13.96
CA TYR A 591 20.27 -31.41 15.14
C TYR A 591 20.75 -32.83 14.83
N ASP A 592 21.60 -33.35 15.71
CA ASP A 592 22.12 -34.71 15.72
C ASP A 592 21.80 -35.37 17.06
N ILE A 593 21.37 -36.64 17.03
CA ILE A 593 20.96 -37.38 18.23
C ILE A 593 21.98 -38.49 18.52
N TRP A 594 22.72 -38.35 19.60
CA TRP A 594 23.84 -39.24 19.97
C TRP A 594 23.43 -40.34 20.96
N LYS A 595 22.39 -40.08 21.76
CA LYS A 595 21.83 -40.99 22.78
C LYS A 595 20.30 -40.99 22.69
N ASP A 596 19.67 -42.05 23.19
CA ASP A 596 18.21 -42.19 23.17
C ASP A 596 17.54 -41.04 23.94
N LEU A 597 16.55 -40.42 23.30
CA LEU A 597 15.73 -39.37 23.91
C LEU A 597 14.73 -39.97 24.89
N CYS A 598 14.52 -39.27 26.01
CA CYS A 598 13.41 -39.54 26.91
C CYS A 598 12.15 -38.84 26.39
N LEU A 599 10.98 -39.38 26.73
CA LEU A 599 9.70 -38.74 26.42
C LEU A 599 9.74 -37.29 26.91
N ASN A 600 9.37 -36.38 26.02
CA ASN A 600 9.30 -34.93 26.23
C ASN A 600 10.68 -34.23 26.35
N ASP A 601 11.77 -34.88 25.95
CA ASP A 601 13.05 -34.19 25.75
C ASP A 601 12.88 -33.08 24.68
N VAL A 602 13.14 -31.83 25.08
CA VAL A 602 13.12 -30.65 24.19
C VAL A 602 14.46 -30.55 23.47
N ILE A 603 14.43 -30.34 22.16
CA ILE A 603 15.60 -30.16 21.31
C ILE A 603 15.93 -28.66 21.18
N CYS A 604 14.96 -27.89 20.68
CA CYS A 604 15.02 -26.43 20.58
C CYS A 604 13.65 -25.81 20.70
N ASP A 605 13.62 -24.50 20.94
CA ASP A 605 12.40 -23.72 21.04
C ASP A 605 12.61 -22.32 20.46
N VAL A 606 11.63 -21.81 19.74
CA VAL A 606 11.62 -20.45 19.19
C VAL A 606 10.33 -19.77 19.60
N ILE A 607 10.45 -18.59 20.22
CA ILE A 607 9.33 -17.89 20.84
C ILE A 607 9.26 -16.47 20.30
N ILE A 608 8.05 -15.96 20.09
CA ILE A 608 7.74 -14.55 19.89
C ILE A 608 6.89 -14.10 21.09
N THR A 609 7.33 -13.07 21.80
CA THR A 609 6.72 -12.65 23.08
C THR A 609 6.73 -11.14 23.26
N ASN A 610 5.77 -10.61 24.02
CA ASN A 610 5.66 -9.20 24.39
C ASN A 610 6.25 -8.89 25.78
N GLU A 611 6.78 -9.88 26.50
CA GLU A 611 7.31 -9.74 27.87
C GLU A 611 8.86 -9.74 27.90
N ASP A 612 9.43 -9.23 29.00
CA ASP A 612 10.88 -9.15 29.21
C ASP A 612 11.50 -10.56 29.38
N LEU A 613 12.50 -10.87 28.55
CA LEU A 613 13.21 -12.16 28.52
C LEU A 613 13.88 -12.55 29.85
N SER A 614 14.03 -11.62 30.79
CA SER A 614 14.56 -11.87 32.13
C SER A 614 13.67 -12.71 33.05
N GLU A 615 12.37 -12.85 32.75
CA GLU A 615 11.43 -13.70 33.53
C GLU A 615 11.37 -15.17 33.06
N PHE A 616 12.05 -15.51 31.97
CA PHE A 616 11.90 -16.80 31.30
C PHE A 616 12.74 -17.87 31.99
N THR A 617 12.09 -18.84 32.65
CA THR A 617 12.78 -20.02 33.22
C THR A 617 12.86 -21.19 32.23
N THR A 618 14.02 -21.84 32.19
CA THR A 618 14.41 -22.96 31.32
C THR A 618 13.42 -24.14 31.27
N THR A 619 13.18 -24.64 30.05
CA THR A 619 12.66 -25.97 29.68
C THR A 619 11.22 -26.32 30.03
N GLN A 620 10.30 -25.35 30.16
CA GLN A 620 8.87 -25.71 30.06
C GLN A 620 8.51 -25.86 28.58
N ARG A 621 7.70 -26.88 28.28
CA ARG A 621 7.33 -27.37 26.95
C ARG A 621 6.53 -26.35 26.09
N HIS A 622 6.37 -25.13 26.59
CA HIS A 622 5.55 -24.03 26.08
C HIS A 622 5.68 -22.84 27.05
N HIS A 623 5.53 -21.62 26.56
CA HIS A 623 5.67 -20.40 27.35
C HIS A 623 4.33 -19.69 27.53
N LYS A 624 3.96 -19.38 28.78
CA LYS A 624 2.68 -18.73 29.15
C LYS A 624 2.41 -17.38 28.48
N PHE A 625 3.43 -16.77 27.88
CA PHE A 625 3.45 -15.35 27.52
C PHE A 625 3.87 -15.12 26.06
N GLY A 626 3.79 -16.14 25.20
CA GLY A 626 4.19 -15.97 23.81
C GLY A 626 3.66 -17.06 22.88
N TRP A 627 3.88 -16.81 21.59
CA TRP A 627 3.62 -17.74 20.50
C TRP A 627 4.92 -18.46 20.19
N SER A 628 4.93 -19.78 20.23
CA SER A 628 6.17 -20.55 20.05
C SER A 628 5.99 -21.80 19.23
N PHE A 629 7.11 -22.30 18.70
CA PHE A 629 7.20 -23.69 18.28
C PHE A 629 8.40 -24.36 18.92
N SER A 630 8.18 -25.58 19.39
CA SER A 630 9.19 -26.38 20.06
C SER A 630 9.39 -27.69 19.31
N VAL A 631 10.66 -28.08 19.15
CA VAL A 631 11.02 -29.38 18.60
C VAL A 631 11.24 -30.34 19.76
N VAL A 632 10.41 -31.37 19.88
CA VAL A 632 10.40 -32.26 21.06
C VAL A 632 10.29 -33.72 20.68
N PHE A 633 10.79 -34.61 21.53
CA PHE A 633 10.46 -36.03 21.43
C PHE A 633 9.07 -36.29 22.02
N CYS A 634 8.07 -36.41 21.14
CA CYS A 634 6.67 -36.45 21.51
C CYS A 634 6.26 -37.79 22.14
N GLU A 635 5.61 -37.71 23.30
CA GLU A 635 5.04 -38.85 24.02
C GLU A 635 3.88 -39.54 23.28
N LYS A 636 3.10 -38.81 22.47
CA LYS A 636 1.97 -39.39 21.72
C LYS A 636 2.43 -40.16 20.48
N CYS A 637 3.39 -39.59 19.75
CA CYS A 637 3.84 -40.13 18.48
C CYS A 637 5.09 -41.01 18.60
N HIS A 638 5.79 -40.97 19.74
CA HIS A 638 7.08 -41.64 19.94
C HIS A 638 8.10 -41.27 18.82
N GLN A 639 8.04 -40.02 18.37
CA GLN A 639 8.82 -39.45 17.28
C GLN A 639 9.21 -38.01 17.62
N VAL A 640 10.14 -37.40 16.89
CA VAL A 640 10.35 -35.96 17.02
C VAL A 640 9.26 -35.21 16.27
N CYS A 641 8.65 -34.26 16.95
CA CYS A 641 7.57 -33.44 16.45
C CYS A 641 7.90 -31.96 16.65
N ILE A 642 7.39 -31.14 15.74
CA ILE A 642 7.23 -29.69 15.94
C ILE A 642 5.86 -29.50 16.60
N GLU A 643 5.86 -29.04 17.85
CA GLU A 643 4.65 -28.63 18.57
C GLU A 643 4.57 -27.10 18.51
N SER A 644 3.45 -26.55 18.01
CA SER A 644 3.18 -25.11 17.94
C SER A 644 2.20 -24.71 19.05
N TRP A 645 2.55 -23.68 19.81
CA TRP A 645 1.87 -23.28 21.03
C TRP A 645 1.43 -21.83 20.95
N ASP A 646 0.13 -21.61 21.16
CA ASP A 646 -0.44 -20.31 21.44
C ASP A 646 -0.54 -20.17 22.96
N HIS A 647 0.44 -19.49 23.56
CA HIS A 647 0.60 -19.43 25.01
C HIS A 647 0.72 -20.84 25.65
N LEU A 648 -0.36 -21.35 26.26
CA LEU A 648 -0.41 -22.67 26.87
C LEU A 648 -1.20 -23.70 26.04
N ASP A 649 -1.80 -23.26 24.93
CA ASP A 649 -2.66 -24.09 24.10
C ASP A 649 -1.89 -24.66 22.91
N LEU A 650 -1.89 -25.98 22.78
CA LEU A 650 -1.27 -26.68 21.65
C LEU A 650 -2.16 -26.51 20.41
N VAL A 651 -1.72 -25.70 19.45
CA VAL A 651 -2.48 -25.39 18.23
C VAL A 651 -1.97 -26.14 16.99
N GLY A 652 -0.72 -26.61 17.01
CA GLY A 652 -0.11 -27.37 15.92
C GLY A 652 0.73 -28.53 16.42
N HIS A 653 0.71 -29.65 15.71
CA HIS A 653 1.52 -30.83 16.03
C HIS A 653 1.90 -31.56 14.74
N LEU A 654 3.17 -31.46 14.35
CA LEU A 654 3.70 -32.01 13.10
C LEU A 654 4.84 -33.00 13.38
N PRO A 655 4.67 -34.31 13.12
CA PRO A 655 5.77 -35.27 13.16
C PRO A 655 6.79 -34.98 12.05
N VAL A 656 8.06 -34.80 12.41
CA VAL A 656 9.15 -34.47 11.46
C VAL A 656 10.14 -35.60 11.25
N GLY A 657 10.01 -36.73 11.96
CA GLY A 657 10.73 -37.97 11.64
C GLY A 657 10.90 -38.97 12.79
N LEU A 658 11.26 -40.20 12.41
CA LEU A 658 11.63 -41.28 13.34
C LEU A 658 13.06 -41.09 13.85
N VAL A 659 13.21 -40.97 15.17
CA VAL A 659 14.50 -40.81 15.83
C VAL A 659 15.05 -42.14 16.27
N THR A 660 16.02 -42.65 15.51
CA THR A 660 16.94 -43.68 15.97
C THR A 660 18.25 -43.01 16.40
N ARG A 661 19.03 -43.67 17.25
CA ARG A 661 20.37 -43.21 17.61
C ARG A 661 21.21 -42.97 16.35
N ASN A 662 21.93 -41.84 16.30
CA ASN A 662 22.67 -41.30 15.16
C ASN A 662 21.79 -40.79 14.00
N SER A 663 20.55 -40.39 14.29
CA SER A 663 19.73 -39.64 13.34
C SER A 663 20.06 -38.15 13.38
N SER A 664 19.93 -37.50 12.23
CA SER A 664 20.04 -36.06 12.08
C SER A 664 18.81 -35.52 11.35
N LEU A 665 18.43 -34.29 11.65
CA LEU A 665 17.36 -33.58 10.94
C LEU A 665 17.85 -32.20 10.52
N HIS A 666 17.42 -31.79 9.34
CA HIS A 666 17.54 -30.44 8.83
C HIS A 666 16.16 -29.94 8.41
N LYS A 667 15.71 -28.82 8.99
CA LYS A 667 14.45 -28.14 8.65
C LYS A 667 14.66 -26.64 8.59
N VAL A 668 13.86 -25.95 7.78
CA VAL A 668 13.87 -24.49 7.68
C VAL A 668 12.44 -24.02 7.94
N ILE A 669 12.25 -23.28 9.02
CA ILE A 669 10.94 -22.78 9.43
C ILE A 669 10.85 -21.29 9.13
N GLY A 670 9.94 -20.91 8.24
CA GLY A 670 9.59 -19.53 7.94
C GLY A 670 8.59 -18.99 8.97
N ILE A 671 8.82 -17.79 9.43
CA ILE A 671 8.01 -17.10 10.44
C ILE A 671 7.56 -15.77 9.84
N PHE A 672 6.26 -15.63 9.63
CA PHE A 672 5.66 -14.41 9.09
C PHE A 672 4.84 -13.72 10.16
N LEU A 673 5.16 -12.46 10.42
CA LEU A 673 4.46 -11.56 11.33
C LEU A 673 3.62 -10.60 10.50
N ASP A 674 2.31 -10.63 10.69
CA ASP A 674 1.34 -9.89 9.89
C ASP A 674 0.42 -9.08 10.80
N ASP A 675 0.73 -7.79 10.96
CA ASP A 675 -0.06 -6.88 11.76
C ASP A 675 -1.37 -6.45 11.11
N THR A 676 -1.50 -6.60 9.78
CA THR A 676 -2.71 -6.26 9.04
C THR A 676 -3.80 -7.30 9.29
N ASN A 677 -3.42 -8.57 9.34
CA ASN A 677 -4.30 -9.70 9.67
C ASN A 677 -4.21 -10.11 11.15
N ALA A 678 -3.44 -9.38 11.96
CA ALA A 678 -3.21 -9.66 13.39
C ALA A 678 -2.82 -11.13 13.65
N CYS A 679 -1.88 -11.67 12.88
CA CYS A 679 -1.47 -13.07 12.98
C CYS A 679 0.03 -13.30 12.86
N ILE A 680 0.49 -14.44 13.36
CA ILE A 680 1.83 -14.99 13.14
C ILE A 680 1.68 -16.36 12.48
N SER A 681 2.31 -16.56 11.33
CA SER A 681 2.23 -17.81 10.57
C SER A 681 3.58 -18.53 10.53
N LEU A 682 3.56 -19.84 10.76
CA LEU A 682 4.71 -20.74 10.72
C LEU A 682 4.61 -21.66 9.50
N VAL A 683 5.66 -21.71 8.69
CA VAL A 683 5.72 -22.55 7.49
C VAL A 683 6.98 -23.39 7.47
N ASP A 684 6.84 -24.65 7.09
CA ASP A 684 7.97 -25.48 6.73
C ASP A 684 8.46 -25.09 5.33
N CYS A 685 9.56 -24.36 5.22
CA CYS A 685 10.13 -23.95 3.94
C CYS A 685 10.77 -25.12 3.17
N THR A 686 10.98 -26.28 3.81
CA THR A 686 11.52 -27.47 3.13
C THR A 686 10.44 -28.25 2.39
N GLU A 687 9.24 -28.32 2.96
CA GLU A 687 8.08 -29.02 2.37
C GLU A 687 7.07 -28.05 1.74
N ALA A 688 7.27 -26.74 1.95
CA ALA A 688 6.37 -25.65 1.59
C ALA A 688 4.98 -25.72 2.26
N ASP A 689 4.86 -26.31 3.45
CA ASP A 689 3.57 -26.52 4.13
C ASP A 689 3.36 -25.59 5.33
N LEU A 690 2.13 -25.09 5.52
CA LEU A 690 1.73 -24.35 6.71
C LEU A 690 1.71 -25.26 7.94
N ILE A 691 2.50 -24.91 8.96
CA ILE A 691 2.60 -25.65 10.22
C ILE A 691 1.51 -25.19 11.19
N ALA A 692 1.42 -23.88 11.41
CA ALA A 692 0.46 -23.26 12.33
C ALA A 692 0.27 -21.78 12.00
N GLN A 693 -0.88 -21.25 12.41
CA GLN A 693 -1.17 -19.82 12.38
C GLN A 693 -1.75 -19.41 13.73
N PHE A 694 -1.10 -18.44 14.37
CA PHE A 694 -1.56 -17.80 15.60
C PHE A 694 -2.36 -16.56 15.22
N ASN A 695 -3.60 -16.47 15.68
CA ASN A 695 -4.50 -15.34 15.39
C ASN A 695 -4.62 -14.42 16.61
N ASP A 696 -5.24 -13.25 16.41
CA ASP A 696 -5.47 -12.25 17.46
C ASP A 696 -4.17 -11.78 18.14
N VAL A 697 -3.08 -11.74 17.37
CA VAL A 697 -1.77 -11.29 17.81
C VAL A 697 -1.77 -9.77 17.92
N MET A 698 -1.44 -9.27 19.11
CA MET A 698 -1.40 -7.84 19.40
C MET A 698 -0.02 -7.25 19.08
N PHE A 699 0.06 -6.45 18.01
CA PHE A 699 1.27 -5.77 17.56
C PHE A 699 1.46 -4.36 18.16
N ASP A 700 0.63 -3.97 19.12
CA ASP A 700 0.70 -2.67 19.80
C ASP A 700 1.89 -2.59 20.78
N LYS A 701 2.41 -3.73 21.22
CA LYS A 701 3.60 -3.88 22.04
C LYS A 701 4.75 -4.53 21.24
N PRO A 702 6.03 -4.23 21.56
CA PRO A 702 7.17 -4.89 20.94
C PRO A 702 7.16 -6.40 21.13
N LEU A 703 7.16 -7.14 20.02
CA LEU A 703 7.30 -8.59 19.96
C LEU A 703 8.79 -8.95 19.78
N TRP A 704 9.35 -9.64 20.76
CA TRP A 704 10.74 -10.07 20.78
C TRP A 704 10.86 -11.53 20.35
N PRO A 705 11.67 -11.85 19.32
CA PRO A 705 12.01 -13.22 19.01
C PRO A 705 13.10 -13.72 19.97
N ALA A 706 12.99 -14.96 20.42
CA ALA A 706 13.98 -15.62 21.25
C ALA A 706 14.23 -17.05 20.77
N PHE A 707 15.50 -17.47 20.82
CA PHE A 707 15.97 -18.72 20.22
C PHE A 707 16.69 -19.55 21.28
N CYS A 708 16.17 -20.74 21.54
CA CYS A 708 16.64 -21.65 22.59
C CYS A 708 17.18 -22.95 21.99
N VAL A 709 18.34 -23.37 22.47
CA VAL A 709 18.95 -24.67 22.16
C VAL A 709 19.18 -25.41 23.47
N ASN A 710 18.56 -26.59 23.63
CA ASN A 710 18.58 -27.27 24.92
C ASN A 710 19.98 -27.83 25.23
N PRO A 711 20.64 -27.45 26.34
CA PRO A 711 21.92 -28.02 26.73
C PRO A 711 21.74 -29.48 27.16
N SER A 712 22.19 -30.42 26.34
CA SER A 712 22.04 -31.86 26.61
C SER A 712 23.18 -32.65 26.01
N GLU A 713 23.70 -33.63 26.74
CA GLU A 713 24.71 -34.56 26.22
C GLU A 713 24.13 -35.58 25.22
N LYS A 714 22.80 -35.59 25.04
CA LYS A 714 22.12 -36.51 24.12
C LYS A 714 22.06 -35.98 22.70
N ILE A 715 22.12 -34.66 22.52
CA ILE A 715 21.83 -33.98 21.25
C ILE A 715 22.80 -32.84 20.98
N THR A 716 23.18 -32.68 19.72
CA THR A 716 23.78 -31.45 19.22
C THR A 716 22.73 -30.70 18.45
N VAL A 717 22.58 -29.40 18.70
CA VAL A 717 21.58 -28.55 18.03
C VAL A 717 22.23 -27.25 17.59
N GLU A 718 21.86 -26.81 16.40
CA GLU A 718 22.24 -25.54 15.79
C GLU A 718 20.99 -24.87 15.21
N LEU A 719 20.76 -23.61 15.58
CA LEU A 719 19.77 -22.74 14.96
C LEU A 719 20.50 -21.63 14.22
N LYS A 720 20.26 -21.52 12.91
CA LYS A 720 20.73 -20.41 12.08
C LYS A 720 19.55 -19.51 11.70
N ILE A 721 19.67 -18.22 12.01
CA ILE A 721 18.70 -17.20 11.62
C ILE A 721 19.05 -16.70 10.21
N LYS A 722 18.08 -16.75 9.30
CA LYS A 722 18.15 -16.11 7.98
C LYS A 722 17.24 -14.90 7.94
N THR A 723 17.83 -13.75 7.63
CA THR A 723 17.17 -12.44 7.59
C THR A 723 17.74 -11.58 6.47
N GLY A 724 17.05 -10.50 6.11
CA GLY A 724 17.52 -9.59 5.07
C GLY A 724 17.68 -10.29 3.73
N GLN A 725 18.83 -10.02 3.10
CA GLN A 725 19.20 -10.54 1.79
C GLN A 725 19.47 -12.06 1.76
N GLU A 726 19.49 -12.77 2.91
CA GLU A 726 19.60 -14.24 2.91
C GLU A 726 18.29 -14.94 2.51
N ILE A 727 17.16 -14.20 2.48
CA ILE A 727 15.86 -14.72 2.11
C ILE A 727 15.58 -14.40 0.65
N ASN A 728 15.66 -15.42 -0.21
CA ASN A 728 15.48 -15.27 -1.65
C ASN A 728 14.03 -15.52 -2.11
N TYR A 729 13.20 -16.13 -1.27
CA TYR A 729 11.84 -16.57 -1.60
C TYR A 729 10.99 -16.68 -0.33
N MET A 730 9.70 -16.33 -0.41
CA MET A 730 8.72 -16.60 0.64
C MET A 730 7.73 -17.67 0.15
N PRO A 731 7.41 -18.69 0.97
CA PRO A 731 6.44 -19.71 0.60
C PRO A 731 5.08 -19.12 0.18
N VAL A 732 4.50 -19.65 -0.92
CA VAL A 732 3.24 -19.14 -1.53
C VAL A 732 2.08 -19.15 -0.54
N HIS A 733 2.08 -20.08 0.41
CA HIS A 733 1.01 -20.27 1.40
C HIS A 733 0.92 -19.16 2.44
N LEU A 734 1.92 -18.29 2.52
CA LEU A 734 1.91 -17.09 3.38
C LEU A 734 1.49 -15.83 2.62
N LEU A 735 1.30 -15.90 1.32
CA LEU A 735 0.69 -14.82 0.55
C LEU A 735 -0.82 -14.91 0.76
N PRO A 736 -1.52 -13.83 1.17
CA PRO A 736 -2.96 -13.87 1.35
C PRO A 736 -3.63 -14.30 0.04
N ILE A 737 -4.48 -15.33 0.12
CA ILE A 737 -5.11 -15.98 -1.04
C ILE A 737 -5.83 -15.01 -1.92
#